data_AF-A0A928V3A0-F1
#
_entry.id   AF-A0A928V3A0-F1
#
_cell.length_a   1.000
_cell.length_b   1.000
_cell.length_c   1.000
_cell.angle_alpha   90.00
_cell.angle_beta   90.00
_cell.angle_gamma   90.00
#
_symmetry.space_group_name_H-M   'P 1'
#
loop_
_entity.id
_entity.type
_entity.pdbx_description
1 polymer ?
#
loop_
_entity_poly.entity_id
_entity_poly.type
_entity_poly.pdbx_seq_one_letter_code
_entity_poly.pdbx_strand_id
1 'polypeptide(L)'
;MPFISVTRRLRWVFFLLMSALAAVVAVKNLFVVSPSLQFAVTFSREEALQAAETFRLENFPQLAARRQAIVFESDAALQHYVELEAGGVAAYQQLIGNPAAATHGWWVRLFSEGQEEELGVGFFPDGQLAGFAFRQPENNPGADLPEPEALALTEAAITSLLGEQFADYHLLNSAVVRQTRGRADHRFTWEHKHLQAGEARFRLEALLAGDQLVSLVRIKHIPQAFEQRFGEMRALNQRISQVANALMGLVFGLGGFLLGGIWLIRQGQLQWRKAVWPGVVLAAGLATVVIVNLPTAWMYYQTVTSSGTFLFQQLFQALATFFFFGIFWVALYAVAEGLSRMAFPRHPGLYGFFNAPQAASPEIVGRVLGAYIWTGFFLLYAVLFIALTARWGWWQPAWSQVDPNILASWRPGVAPLFNALQAGTWEECLFRAIPLSIAVLLGRRFGMLRPLVIGTLLLQALVFAGAHANYPNLPGYSRVVELFIPALVFGLVFLRYGLMIAILTHFLYDLVLMSLPLFMTDDSRLWIDRAIVIAAGLLPLLAVMWARWRAGSWQSLPDSARNQGLVNVVVREQVAPPPVISVPGSWQFSPAVLVVITAIGIGGLLLAWTRPDAVQWQGYTASRSEALQAAEQVLQARGVQLESGWRASVTAIGGESNAYVWQEVGASGYQQLIGRYLSAPRWRVQWQRFDGPVEERTEVWTLLLNPDASLHAVSQRLPEARPGASLDREQAVHLAAAFVAEAGWGDAAQWQEKAVREINRPARRDWVVEWLNPDDWQQDEATAWIRVVVAGDRVVDASRGIDTPEAWHRQQQIRQSERTPLNIAAAVLALVLFIAAISSFFGKQAAVRFSIRAALPWMAVIGSGYLLVGLLWLEPTMAHFDALGSWSAQLAVVVLSSLVSLAFVLAVVFLLVQVLYSLPVSPAGNARRAWPIGFALAIALTGVEAAVRSVIPVSYPPANYIGDYPTWIPWLTAILNPWKSLLGSLVLLVLATGLSRFTHTAKRWWLVMGVALVWLAVTSLAQTDILAALAKSLATLVTVGLLMALIRREQAAVALVMVMVNAMLNTLWVASADYPFAWFHALLAMLVLGLVSVGLFKHWLAWSARPIEN
;
A
#
# COMPACT_ATOMS: atom_id res chain seq x y z
N MET A 1 -16.95 52.23 -15.90
CA MET A 1 -17.85 51.33 -16.67
C MET A 1 -18.09 51.99 -18.02
N PRO A 2 -17.76 51.32 -19.14
CA PRO A 2 -18.81 51.05 -20.14
C PRO A 2 -18.54 49.79 -20.99
N PHE A 3 -18.65 48.55 -20.46
CA PHE A 3 -18.41 47.36 -21.33
C PHE A 3 -19.22 46.08 -21.01
N ILE A 4 -20.42 46.21 -20.42
CA ILE A 4 -21.36 45.09 -20.38
C ILE A 4 -22.74 45.62 -20.76
N SER A 5 -23.19 45.33 -22.00
CA SER A 5 -24.55 45.65 -22.45
C SER A 5 -25.59 44.96 -21.54
N VAL A 6 -26.78 45.55 -21.42
CA VAL A 6 -27.91 44.96 -20.67
C VAL A 6 -28.17 43.51 -21.10
N THR A 7 -28.07 43.25 -22.41
CA THR A 7 -28.19 41.91 -23.02
C THR A 7 -27.14 40.91 -22.54
N ARG A 8 -25.92 41.33 -22.19
CA ARG A 8 -24.89 40.44 -21.63
C ARG A 8 -25.12 40.15 -20.14
N ARG A 9 -25.67 41.10 -19.38
CA ARG A 9 -26.02 40.89 -17.95
C ARG A 9 -27.17 39.90 -17.80
N LEU A 10 -28.22 40.06 -18.62
CA LEU A 10 -29.36 39.15 -18.64
C LEU A 10 -28.94 37.70 -18.98
N ARG A 11 -27.96 37.51 -19.87
CA ARG A 11 -27.42 36.17 -20.18
C ARG A 11 -26.72 35.52 -18.99
N TRP A 12 -25.88 36.24 -18.24
CA TRP A 12 -25.22 35.68 -17.05
C TRP A 12 -26.22 35.33 -15.96
N VAL A 13 -27.20 36.21 -15.71
CA VAL A 13 -28.29 35.94 -14.77
C VAL A 13 -29.06 34.70 -15.19
N PHE A 14 -29.42 34.59 -16.47
CA PHE A 14 -30.09 33.41 -17.01
C PHE A 14 -29.28 32.13 -16.80
N PHE A 15 -27.98 32.09 -17.12
CA PHE A 15 -27.17 30.89 -16.91
C PHE A 15 -26.98 30.53 -15.43
N LEU A 16 -26.84 31.52 -14.56
CA LEU A 16 -26.78 31.29 -13.11
C LEU A 16 -28.11 30.72 -12.59
N LEU A 17 -29.24 31.26 -13.03
CA LEU A 17 -30.57 30.73 -12.68
C LEU A 17 -30.76 29.32 -13.22
N MET A 18 -30.34 29.04 -14.45
CA MET A 18 -30.40 27.69 -15.03
C MET A 18 -29.50 26.71 -14.29
N SER A 19 -28.30 27.12 -13.89
CA SER A 19 -27.40 26.30 -13.08
C SER A 19 -27.95 26.07 -11.68
N ALA A 20 -28.53 27.08 -11.04
CA ALA A 20 -29.16 26.95 -9.74
C ALA A 20 -30.36 26.01 -9.83
N LEU A 21 -31.19 26.13 -10.87
CA LEU A 21 -32.28 25.20 -11.17
C LEU A 21 -31.73 23.78 -11.40
N ALA A 22 -30.68 23.62 -12.20
CA ALA A 22 -30.03 22.34 -12.46
C ALA A 22 -29.52 21.69 -11.17
N ALA A 23 -28.85 22.46 -10.30
CA ALA A 23 -28.38 22.00 -9.00
C ALA A 23 -29.54 21.62 -8.06
N VAL A 24 -30.60 22.44 -7.99
CA VAL A 24 -31.79 22.15 -7.18
C VAL A 24 -32.49 20.89 -7.69
N VAL A 25 -32.67 20.75 -9.00
CA VAL A 25 -33.24 19.55 -9.62
C VAL A 25 -32.36 18.34 -9.31
N ALA A 26 -31.05 18.45 -9.46
CA ALA A 26 -30.11 17.38 -9.16
C ALA A 26 -30.22 16.95 -7.70
N VAL A 27 -30.04 17.86 -6.74
CA VAL A 27 -30.08 17.54 -5.31
C VAL A 27 -31.43 16.97 -4.89
N LYS A 28 -32.55 17.53 -5.37
CA LYS A 28 -33.90 17.01 -5.06
C LYS A 28 -34.15 15.61 -5.63
N ASN A 29 -33.60 15.30 -6.80
CA ASN A 29 -33.85 14.02 -7.45
C ASN A 29 -32.75 12.99 -7.19
N LEU A 30 -31.63 13.36 -6.58
CA LEU A 30 -30.50 12.47 -6.36
C LEU A 30 -30.94 11.16 -5.67
N PHE A 31 -31.74 11.24 -4.61
CA PHE A 31 -32.26 10.07 -3.87
C PHE A 31 -33.55 9.48 -4.47
N VAL A 32 -34.15 10.17 -5.44
CA VAL A 32 -35.30 9.63 -6.17
C VAL A 32 -34.82 8.67 -7.26
N VAL A 33 -33.72 9.02 -7.94
CA VAL A 33 -33.19 8.24 -9.05
C VAL A 33 -32.05 7.32 -8.65
N SER A 34 -31.29 7.68 -7.61
CA SER A 34 -30.28 6.77 -7.06
C SER A 34 -30.98 5.75 -6.18
N PRO A 35 -30.60 4.47 -6.28
CA PRO A 35 -31.02 3.51 -5.27
C PRO A 35 -30.51 4.01 -3.92
N SER A 36 -31.42 4.20 -2.96
CA SER A 36 -31.08 4.74 -1.65
C SER A 36 -31.72 3.90 -0.56
N LEU A 37 -30.97 3.70 0.51
CA LEU A 37 -31.42 2.98 1.70
C LEU A 37 -31.88 3.99 2.75
N GLN A 38 -33.08 3.77 3.25
CA GLN A 38 -33.71 4.59 4.27
C GLN A 38 -33.66 3.87 5.61
N PHE A 39 -33.01 4.49 6.58
CA PHE A 39 -33.13 4.12 7.98
C PHE A 39 -32.95 5.35 8.87
N ALA A 40 -33.56 5.30 10.05
CA ALA A 40 -33.37 6.31 11.08
C ALA A 40 -32.37 5.76 12.12
N VAL A 41 -31.48 6.63 12.57
CA VAL A 41 -30.63 6.37 13.74
C VAL A 41 -31.24 7.15 14.90
N THR A 42 -32.05 6.47 15.71
CA THR A 42 -32.70 7.07 16.88
C THR A 42 -31.85 6.93 18.14
N PHE A 43 -30.90 6.00 18.13
CA PHE A 43 -29.95 5.79 19.21
C PHE A 43 -28.64 6.51 18.90
N SER A 44 -28.38 7.55 19.69
CA SER A 44 -27.24 8.43 19.50
C SER A 44 -25.92 7.75 19.85
N ARG A 45 -24.83 8.35 19.36
CA ARG A 45 -23.46 7.96 19.70
C ARG A 45 -23.22 7.96 21.21
N GLU A 46 -23.69 9.00 21.90
CA GLU A 46 -23.50 9.15 23.36
C GLU A 46 -24.27 8.08 24.14
N GLU A 47 -25.50 7.78 23.73
CA GLU A 47 -26.30 6.70 24.32
C GLU A 47 -25.65 5.34 24.08
N ALA A 48 -25.09 5.10 22.89
CA ALA A 48 -24.36 3.85 22.61
C ALA A 48 -23.12 3.67 23.49
N LEU A 49 -22.33 4.73 23.69
CA LEU A 49 -21.18 4.69 24.60
C LEU A 49 -21.60 4.40 26.05
N GLN A 50 -22.69 5.04 26.51
CA GLN A 50 -23.22 4.84 27.84
C GLN A 50 -23.79 3.43 28.03
N ALA A 51 -24.57 2.93 27.06
CA ALA A 51 -25.13 1.59 27.10
C ALA A 51 -24.06 0.51 27.07
N ALA A 52 -22.98 0.71 26.32
CA ALA A 52 -21.84 -0.21 26.31
C ALA A 52 -21.14 -0.26 27.68
N GLU A 53 -21.03 0.88 28.37
CA GLU A 53 -20.47 0.94 29.72
C GLU A 53 -21.39 0.26 30.75
N THR A 54 -22.71 0.47 30.65
CA THR A 54 -23.70 -0.25 31.48
C THR A 54 -23.62 -1.76 31.25
N PHE A 55 -23.60 -2.19 29.98
CA PHE A 55 -23.46 -3.60 29.62
C PHE A 55 -22.15 -4.20 30.18
N ARG A 56 -21.04 -3.46 30.11
CA ARG A 56 -19.77 -3.86 30.74
C ARG A 56 -19.91 -4.03 32.25
N LEU A 57 -20.51 -3.08 32.96
CA LEU A 57 -20.68 -3.14 34.42
C LEU A 57 -21.52 -4.34 34.86
N GLU A 58 -22.54 -4.71 34.09
CA GLU A 58 -23.45 -5.81 34.40
C GLU A 58 -22.87 -7.19 34.07
N ASN A 59 -22.19 -7.33 32.92
CA ASN A 59 -21.77 -8.63 32.38
C ASN A 59 -20.27 -8.91 32.52
N PHE A 60 -19.45 -7.86 32.53
CA PHE A 60 -17.99 -7.94 32.60
C PHE A 60 -17.40 -6.94 33.63
N PRO A 61 -17.85 -6.96 34.90
CA PRO A 61 -17.41 -6.01 35.92
C PRO A 61 -15.89 -6.06 36.18
N GLN A 62 -15.24 -7.19 35.86
CA GLN A 62 -13.79 -7.38 35.93
C GLN A 62 -13.01 -6.53 34.91
N LEU A 63 -13.61 -6.16 33.79
CA LEU A 63 -12.94 -5.36 32.76
C LEU A 63 -12.78 -3.91 33.22
N ALA A 64 -11.56 -3.52 33.59
CA ALA A 64 -11.22 -2.14 33.95
C ALA A 64 -10.91 -1.27 32.73
N ALA A 65 -11.88 -1.10 31.82
CA ALA A 65 -11.73 -0.30 30.61
C ALA A 65 -11.55 1.20 30.96
N ARG A 66 -10.52 1.83 30.39
CA ARG A 66 -10.22 3.27 30.59
C ARG A 66 -10.45 4.11 29.33
N ARG A 67 -10.68 3.47 28.19
CA ARG A 67 -10.93 4.11 26.90
C ARG A 67 -12.08 3.42 26.19
N GLN A 68 -12.76 4.20 25.35
CA GLN A 68 -13.83 3.75 24.48
C GLN A 68 -13.60 4.33 23.07
N ALA A 69 -13.91 3.54 22.05
CA ALA A 69 -13.97 3.94 20.65
C ALA A 69 -15.29 3.45 20.05
N ILE A 70 -15.78 4.13 19.01
CA ILE A 70 -17.06 3.79 18.38
C ILE A 70 -17.01 4.03 16.88
N VAL A 71 -17.63 3.13 16.13
CA VAL A 71 -17.85 3.21 14.67
C VAL A 71 -19.28 2.75 14.36
N PHE A 72 -19.84 3.21 13.26
CA PHE A 72 -21.11 2.73 12.72
C PHE A 72 -20.80 1.81 11.52
N GLU A 73 -21.21 0.55 11.58
CA GLU A 73 -20.88 -0.45 10.57
C GLU A 73 -22.08 -0.71 9.65
N SER A 74 -21.78 -1.12 8.42
CA SER A 74 -22.74 -1.49 7.38
C SER A 74 -22.29 -2.77 6.69
N ASP A 75 -23.21 -3.70 6.45
CA ASP A 75 -22.91 -4.99 5.82
C ASP A 75 -22.96 -4.88 4.29
N ALA A 76 -21.87 -4.36 3.70
CA ALA A 76 -21.75 -4.17 2.26
C ALA A 76 -21.77 -5.50 1.48
N ALA A 77 -21.29 -6.60 2.07
CA ALA A 77 -21.27 -7.90 1.40
C ALA A 77 -22.70 -8.42 1.24
N LEU A 78 -23.49 -8.42 2.31
CA LEU A 78 -24.90 -8.77 2.25
C LEU A 78 -25.67 -7.82 1.32
N GLN A 79 -25.37 -6.51 1.39
CA GLN A 79 -26.00 -5.52 0.51
C GLN A 79 -25.79 -5.86 -0.96
N HIS A 80 -24.54 -6.03 -1.40
CA HIS A 80 -24.24 -6.33 -2.80
C HIS A 80 -24.90 -7.64 -3.25
N TYR A 81 -24.89 -8.67 -2.40
CA TYR A 81 -25.53 -9.94 -2.70
C TYR A 81 -27.03 -9.79 -2.91
N VAL A 82 -27.73 -9.14 -1.96
CA VAL A 82 -29.18 -9.00 -2.02
C VAL A 82 -29.62 -8.14 -3.19
N GLU A 83 -28.89 -7.05 -3.46
CA GLU A 83 -29.17 -6.16 -4.58
C GLU A 83 -28.99 -6.84 -5.95
N LEU A 84 -28.04 -7.77 -6.07
CA LEU A 84 -27.72 -8.42 -7.35
C LEU A 84 -28.48 -9.73 -7.58
N GLU A 85 -28.67 -10.55 -6.54
CA GLU A 85 -29.16 -11.93 -6.69
C GLU A 85 -30.39 -12.25 -5.83
N ALA A 86 -30.71 -11.46 -4.79
CA ALA A 86 -31.79 -11.80 -3.85
C ALA A 86 -32.90 -10.74 -3.74
N GLY A 87 -33.36 -10.21 -4.88
CA GLY A 87 -34.57 -9.38 -4.95
C GLY A 87 -34.33 -7.87 -4.99
N GLY A 88 -33.08 -7.42 -5.15
CA GLY A 88 -32.77 -6.02 -5.40
C GLY A 88 -32.77 -5.15 -4.16
N VAL A 89 -32.68 -3.84 -4.39
CA VAL A 89 -32.60 -2.81 -3.34
C VAL A 89 -33.83 -2.83 -2.42
N ALA A 90 -35.02 -3.14 -2.97
CA ALA A 90 -36.24 -3.26 -2.18
C ALA A 90 -36.19 -4.43 -1.19
N ALA A 91 -35.60 -5.57 -1.58
CA ALA A 91 -35.44 -6.71 -0.67
C ALA A 91 -34.43 -6.39 0.44
N TYR A 92 -33.32 -5.72 0.13
CA TYR A 92 -32.37 -5.29 1.17
C TYR A 92 -32.99 -4.25 2.11
N GLN A 93 -33.80 -3.33 1.57
CA GLN A 93 -34.56 -2.36 2.36
C GLN A 93 -35.56 -3.03 3.33
N GLN A 94 -36.09 -4.21 3.00
CA GLN A 94 -36.95 -4.99 3.90
C GLN A 94 -36.15 -5.69 5.01
N LEU A 95 -34.86 -5.96 4.79
CA LEU A 95 -33.97 -6.48 5.83
C LEU A 95 -33.54 -5.40 6.83
N ILE A 96 -33.55 -4.13 6.41
CA ILE A 96 -33.30 -3.00 7.30
C ILE A 96 -34.41 -2.95 8.38
N GLY A 97 -33.97 -2.94 9.64
CA GLY A 97 -34.87 -2.99 10.80
C GLY A 97 -35.21 -4.41 11.28
N ASN A 98 -34.81 -5.46 10.56
CA ASN A 98 -34.86 -6.82 11.09
C ASN A 98 -33.62 -7.12 11.96
N PRO A 99 -33.77 -7.35 13.28
CA PRO A 99 -32.63 -7.60 14.17
C PRO A 99 -31.81 -8.83 13.78
N ALA A 100 -32.43 -9.89 13.25
CA ALA A 100 -31.72 -11.09 12.80
C ALA A 100 -30.86 -10.83 11.55
N ALA A 101 -31.22 -9.86 10.72
CA ALA A 101 -30.45 -9.50 9.53
C ALA A 101 -29.21 -8.66 9.85
N ALA A 102 -29.24 -7.86 10.93
CA ALA A 102 -28.13 -7.03 11.41
C ALA A 102 -27.35 -6.33 10.28
N THR A 103 -28.07 -5.51 9.51
CA THR A 103 -27.51 -4.84 8.31
C THR A 103 -26.60 -3.67 8.68
N HIS A 104 -26.91 -2.94 9.76
CA HIS A 104 -26.20 -1.76 10.21
C HIS A 104 -26.28 -1.62 11.73
N GLY A 105 -25.31 -0.95 12.35
CA GLY A 105 -25.34 -0.69 13.79
C GLY A 105 -24.10 0.03 14.31
N TRP A 106 -24.19 0.52 15.55
CA TRP A 106 -23.03 1.00 16.29
C TRP A 106 -22.20 -0.17 16.79
N TRP A 107 -20.88 -0.05 16.71
CA TRP A 107 -19.94 -0.94 17.37
C TRP A 107 -19.05 -0.14 18.31
N VAL A 108 -19.16 -0.42 19.60
CA VAL A 108 -18.42 0.26 20.68
C VAL A 108 -17.34 -0.67 21.20
N ARG A 109 -16.07 -0.23 21.18
CA ARG A 109 -14.92 -0.95 21.71
C ARG A 109 -14.47 -0.30 23.03
N LEU A 110 -14.47 -1.06 24.12
CA LEU A 110 -13.95 -0.69 25.45
C LEU A 110 -12.65 -1.43 25.71
N PHE A 111 -11.59 -0.69 26.01
CA PHE A 111 -10.25 -1.25 26.15
C PHE A 111 -9.36 -0.39 27.05
N SER A 112 -8.20 -0.95 27.40
CA SER A 112 -7.16 -0.28 28.18
C SER A 112 -5.79 -0.58 27.61
N GLU A 113 -4.91 0.43 27.66
CA GLU A 113 -3.50 0.26 27.31
C GLU A 113 -2.87 -0.85 28.17
N GLY A 114 -2.10 -1.73 27.53
CA GLY A 114 -1.41 -2.85 28.17
C GLY A 114 -2.29 -4.05 28.50
N GLN A 115 -3.62 -3.92 28.53
CA GLN A 115 -4.55 -5.02 28.81
C GLN A 115 -4.90 -5.80 27.54
N GLU A 116 -4.99 -7.11 27.64
CA GLU A 116 -5.40 -7.99 26.54
C GLU A 116 -6.92 -8.16 26.48
N GLU A 117 -7.55 -8.05 27.65
CA GLU A 117 -9.00 -8.06 27.77
C GLU A 117 -9.59 -6.78 27.18
N GLU A 118 -10.55 -6.97 26.29
CA GLU A 118 -11.26 -5.90 25.59
C GLU A 118 -12.69 -6.33 25.34
N LEU A 119 -13.62 -5.38 25.31
CA LEU A 119 -15.04 -5.64 25.04
C LEU A 119 -15.48 -4.84 23.82
N GLY A 120 -16.03 -5.52 22.82
CA GLY A 120 -16.84 -4.94 21.77
C GLY A 120 -18.32 -5.13 22.08
N VAL A 121 -19.13 -4.09 21.94
CA VAL A 121 -20.60 -4.16 22.09
C VAL A 121 -21.25 -3.51 20.88
N GLY A 122 -22.09 -4.26 20.20
CA GLY A 122 -22.87 -3.83 19.05
C GLY A 122 -24.28 -3.41 19.44
N PHE A 123 -24.77 -2.31 18.87
CA PHE A 123 -26.15 -1.84 19.04
C PHE A 123 -26.80 -1.58 17.68
N PHE A 124 -28.07 -1.96 17.55
CA PHE A 124 -28.87 -1.57 16.40
C PHE A 124 -29.14 -0.05 16.40
N PRO A 125 -29.58 0.54 15.27
CA PRO A 125 -29.88 1.97 15.17
C PRO A 125 -30.95 2.48 16.15
N ASP A 126 -31.74 1.57 16.73
CA ASP A 126 -32.78 1.84 17.75
C ASP A 126 -32.30 1.62 19.20
N GLY A 127 -31.06 1.15 19.39
CA GLY A 127 -30.44 0.95 20.70
C GLY A 127 -30.56 -0.46 21.27
N GLN A 128 -31.25 -1.37 20.59
CA GLN A 128 -31.28 -2.79 21.00
C GLN A 128 -29.89 -3.44 20.86
N LEU A 129 -29.57 -4.41 21.74
CA LEU A 129 -28.30 -5.13 21.70
C LEU A 129 -28.18 -5.99 20.42
N ALA A 130 -27.22 -5.65 19.57
CA ALA A 130 -26.92 -6.38 18.34
C ALA A 130 -25.91 -7.52 18.56
N GLY A 131 -25.12 -7.46 19.61
CA GLY A 131 -24.15 -8.49 19.97
C GLY A 131 -23.02 -7.94 20.82
N PHE A 132 -22.10 -8.79 21.24
CA PHE A 132 -20.89 -8.39 21.94
C PHE A 132 -19.78 -9.42 21.73
N ALA A 133 -18.54 -9.00 21.95
CA ALA A 133 -17.37 -9.86 21.93
C ALA A 133 -16.37 -9.39 23.00
N PHE A 134 -16.21 -10.19 24.04
CA PHE A 134 -15.20 -10.04 25.08
C PHE A 134 -13.99 -10.90 24.72
N ARG A 135 -12.84 -10.26 24.49
CA ARG A 135 -11.57 -10.95 24.28
C ARG A 135 -11.02 -11.33 25.65
N GLN A 136 -10.73 -12.61 25.85
CA GLN A 136 -10.14 -13.14 27.07
C GLN A 136 -8.82 -13.87 26.74
N PRO A 137 -7.75 -13.70 27.54
CA PRO A 137 -6.50 -14.41 27.36
C PRO A 137 -6.63 -15.93 27.36
N GLU A 138 -5.81 -16.62 26.57
CA GLU A 138 -5.74 -18.09 26.55
C GLU A 138 -5.41 -18.70 27.92
N ASN A 139 -4.62 -17.99 28.73
CA ASN A 139 -4.15 -18.45 30.04
C ASN A 139 -5.12 -18.17 31.20
N ASN A 140 -6.26 -17.52 30.93
CA ASN A 140 -7.29 -17.36 31.94
C ASN A 140 -7.91 -18.72 32.29
N PRO A 141 -8.04 -19.07 33.58
CA PRO A 141 -8.63 -20.35 33.99
C PRO A 141 -10.11 -20.40 33.61
N GLY A 142 -10.62 -21.61 33.40
CA GLY A 142 -12.03 -21.88 33.16
C GLY A 142 -12.28 -23.37 33.05
N ALA A 143 -13.55 -23.76 33.01
CA ALA A 143 -13.94 -25.16 32.95
C ALA A 143 -13.61 -25.83 31.60
N ASP A 144 -13.39 -27.15 31.61
CA ASP A 144 -13.40 -28.01 30.41
C ASP A 144 -14.76 -28.72 30.36
N LEU A 145 -15.79 -27.99 29.93
CA LEU A 145 -17.15 -28.53 29.92
C LEU A 145 -17.34 -29.48 28.73
N PRO A 146 -18.04 -30.62 28.90
CA PRO A 146 -18.53 -31.40 27.78
C PRO A 146 -19.46 -30.57 26.88
N GLU A 147 -19.43 -30.83 25.57
CA GLU A 147 -20.21 -30.08 24.57
C GLU A 147 -21.72 -29.98 24.90
N PRO A 148 -22.42 -31.03 25.36
CA PRO A 148 -23.85 -30.91 25.70
C PRO A 148 -24.12 -29.96 26.87
N GLU A 149 -23.23 -29.92 27.85
CA GLU A 149 -23.35 -29.02 29.01
C GLU A 149 -23.04 -27.57 28.62
N ALA A 150 -21.97 -27.37 27.85
CA ALA A 150 -21.62 -26.07 27.28
C ALA A 150 -22.74 -25.52 26.38
N LEU A 151 -23.36 -26.38 25.56
CA LEU A 151 -24.49 -26.02 24.71
C LEU A 151 -25.68 -25.56 25.56
N ALA A 152 -26.06 -26.33 26.58
CA ALA A 152 -27.19 -25.98 27.45
C ALA A 152 -26.97 -24.65 28.20
N LEU A 153 -25.75 -24.39 28.69
CA LEU A 153 -25.40 -23.11 29.31
C LEU A 153 -25.45 -21.96 28.30
N THR A 154 -24.96 -22.20 27.09
CA THR A 154 -24.98 -21.19 26.03
C THR A 154 -26.40 -20.85 25.60
N GLU A 155 -27.26 -21.85 25.40
CA GLU A 155 -28.67 -21.65 25.04
C GLU A 155 -29.44 -20.90 26.14
N ALA A 156 -29.18 -21.23 27.41
CA ALA A 156 -29.77 -20.50 28.54
C ALA A 156 -29.32 -19.03 28.57
N ALA A 157 -28.03 -18.76 28.33
CA ALA A 157 -27.48 -17.39 28.28
C ALA A 157 -27.97 -16.59 27.06
N ILE A 158 -28.11 -17.22 25.89
CA ILE A 158 -28.69 -16.55 24.72
C ILE A 158 -30.17 -16.26 24.95
N THR A 159 -30.91 -17.20 25.55
CA THR A 159 -32.34 -17.02 25.87
C THR A 159 -32.55 -15.87 26.84
N SER A 160 -31.67 -15.66 27.82
CA SER A 160 -31.77 -14.53 28.74
C SER A 160 -31.51 -13.17 28.06
N LEU A 161 -30.62 -13.14 27.05
CA LEU A 161 -30.26 -11.92 26.32
C LEU A 161 -31.23 -11.56 25.18
N LEU A 162 -31.69 -12.56 24.41
CA LEU A 162 -32.50 -12.39 23.21
C LEU A 162 -33.99 -12.72 23.41
N GLY A 163 -34.35 -13.40 24.50
CA GLY A 163 -35.72 -13.83 24.77
C GLY A 163 -36.27 -14.77 23.69
N GLU A 164 -37.52 -14.56 23.30
CA GLU A 164 -38.22 -15.39 22.31
C GLU A 164 -37.57 -15.36 20.91
N GLN A 165 -36.73 -14.36 20.60
CA GLN A 165 -36.05 -14.26 19.30
C GLN A 165 -35.16 -15.48 19.01
N PHE A 166 -34.62 -16.13 20.06
CA PHE A 166 -33.78 -17.31 19.90
C PHE A 166 -34.56 -18.56 19.46
N ALA A 167 -35.88 -18.61 19.72
CA ALA A 167 -36.71 -19.76 19.34
C ALA A 167 -36.76 -19.99 17.82
N ASP A 168 -36.48 -18.97 17.02
CA ASP A 168 -36.41 -19.04 15.56
C ASP A 168 -35.07 -19.55 15.02
N TYR A 169 -34.16 -20.01 15.87
CA TYR A 169 -32.86 -20.53 15.49
C TYR A 169 -32.75 -22.05 15.71
N HIS A 170 -31.95 -22.72 14.89
CA HIS A 170 -31.59 -24.13 15.07
C HIS A 170 -30.07 -24.29 15.01
N LEU A 171 -29.52 -25.18 15.84
CA LEU A 171 -28.08 -25.40 15.89
C LEU A 171 -27.59 -25.92 14.53
N LEU A 172 -26.62 -25.23 13.96
CA LEU A 172 -26.02 -25.55 12.67
C LEU A 172 -24.72 -26.33 12.85
N ASN A 173 -23.79 -25.85 13.66
CA ASN A 173 -22.54 -26.53 13.94
C ASN A 173 -21.96 -26.13 15.31
N SER A 174 -21.02 -26.95 15.77
CA SER A 174 -20.22 -26.71 16.97
C SER A 174 -18.72 -26.80 16.66
N ALA A 175 -17.92 -26.13 17.48
CA ALA A 175 -16.48 -26.22 17.47
C ALA A 175 -15.97 -26.03 18.91
N VAL A 176 -14.93 -26.76 19.28
CA VAL A 176 -14.26 -26.60 20.58
C VAL A 176 -12.79 -26.30 20.37
N VAL A 177 -12.22 -25.45 21.21
CA VAL A 177 -10.78 -25.22 21.33
C VAL A 177 -10.37 -25.33 22.78
N ARG A 178 -9.45 -26.24 23.11
CA ARG A 178 -8.87 -26.37 24.45
C ARG A 178 -7.62 -25.50 24.54
N GLN A 179 -7.63 -24.59 25.51
CA GLN A 179 -6.52 -23.68 25.79
C GLN A 179 -5.43 -24.37 26.61
N THR A 180 -4.24 -23.76 26.64
CA THR A 180 -3.02 -24.31 27.26
C THR A 180 -3.20 -24.72 28.73
N ARG A 181 -4.09 -24.05 29.48
CA ARG A 181 -4.39 -24.35 30.89
C ARG A 181 -5.63 -25.21 31.12
N GLY A 182 -6.13 -25.84 30.06
CA GLY A 182 -7.25 -26.79 30.14
C GLY A 182 -8.64 -26.18 30.01
N ARG A 183 -8.80 -24.85 29.91
CA ARG A 183 -10.10 -24.23 29.62
C ARG A 183 -10.58 -24.65 28.23
N ALA A 184 -11.83 -25.09 28.09
CA ALA A 184 -12.42 -25.33 26.78
C ALA A 184 -13.29 -24.14 26.33
N ASP A 185 -13.00 -23.63 25.14
CA ASP A 185 -13.76 -22.56 24.50
C ASP A 185 -14.65 -23.17 23.42
N HIS A 186 -15.96 -23.21 23.68
CA HIS A 186 -16.97 -23.76 22.80
C HIS A 186 -17.57 -22.66 21.94
N ARG A 187 -17.55 -22.87 20.63
CA ARG A 187 -18.22 -22.03 19.64
C ARG A 187 -19.40 -22.80 19.07
N PHE A 188 -20.55 -22.17 19.12
CA PHE A 188 -21.78 -22.71 18.56
C PHE A 188 -22.33 -21.72 17.54
N THR A 189 -22.77 -22.23 16.39
CA THR A 189 -23.45 -21.42 15.38
C THR A 189 -24.86 -21.97 15.20
N TRP A 190 -25.85 -21.09 15.27
CA TRP A 190 -27.22 -21.39 14.91
C TRP A 190 -27.61 -20.68 13.63
N GLU A 191 -28.48 -21.30 12.84
CA GLU A 191 -29.05 -20.73 11.64
C GLU A 191 -30.54 -20.40 11.85
N HIS A 192 -30.96 -19.25 11.36
CA HIS A 192 -32.34 -18.79 11.47
C HIS A 192 -33.26 -19.65 10.59
N LYS A 193 -34.37 -20.15 11.15
CA LYS A 193 -35.31 -21.09 10.51
C LYS A 193 -36.07 -20.50 9.33
N HIS A 194 -36.48 -19.24 9.45
CA HIS A 194 -37.41 -18.59 8.51
C HIS A 194 -36.81 -17.44 7.69
N LEU A 195 -35.75 -16.79 8.18
CA LEU A 195 -35.14 -15.65 7.51
C LEU A 195 -34.06 -16.12 6.52
N GLN A 196 -34.27 -15.82 5.26
CA GLN A 196 -33.30 -16.01 4.18
C GLN A 196 -33.49 -14.91 3.13
N ALA A 197 -32.41 -14.56 2.44
CA ALA A 197 -32.49 -13.74 1.24
C ALA A 197 -31.84 -14.56 0.13
N GLY A 198 -32.63 -15.08 -0.82
CA GLY A 198 -32.11 -16.04 -1.80
C GLY A 198 -31.45 -17.25 -1.11
N GLU A 199 -30.19 -17.47 -1.42
CA GLU A 199 -29.33 -18.51 -0.83
C GLU A 199 -28.54 -18.02 0.40
N ALA A 200 -28.54 -16.71 0.70
CA ALA A 200 -27.92 -16.23 1.94
C ALA A 200 -28.68 -16.73 3.17
N ARG A 201 -27.92 -17.12 4.19
CA ARG A 201 -28.44 -17.60 5.47
C ARG A 201 -27.97 -16.71 6.61
N PHE A 202 -28.87 -16.46 7.56
CA PHE A 202 -28.62 -15.61 8.72
C PHE A 202 -28.32 -16.47 9.92
N ARG A 203 -27.22 -16.16 10.62
CA ARG A 203 -26.66 -17.02 11.67
C ARG A 203 -26.33 -16.21 12.92
N LEU A 204 -26.39 -16.90 14.05
CA LEU A 204 -25.99 -16.40 15.35
C LEU A 204 -24.80 -17.25 15.80
N GLU A 205 -23.66 -16.63 16.10
CA GLU A 205 -22.47 -17.30 16.61
C GLU A 205 -22.25 -16.90 18.06
N ALA A 206 -22.08 -17.88 18.94
CA ALA A 206 -21.75 -17.65 20.35
C ALA A 206 -20.42 -18.33 20.70
N LEU A 207 -19.65 -17.70 21.59
CA LEU A 207 -18.44 -18.27 22.17
C LEU A 207 -18.60 -18.33 23.69
N LEU A 208 -18.58 -19.54 24.23
CA LEU A 208 -18.53 -19.84 25.65
C LEU A 208 -17.07 -20.18 26.02
N ALA A 209 -16.40 -19.34 26.80
CA ALA A 209 -15.05 -19.59 27.28
C ALA A 209 -15.12 -20.22 28.68
N GLY A 210 -14.82 -21.51 28.78
CA GLY A 210 -15.13 -22.31 29.96
C GLY A 210 -16.63 -22.35 30.23
N ASP A 211 -17.06 -21.67 31.28
CA ASP A 211 -18.45 -21.55 31.74
C ASP A 211 -19.05 -20.15 31.53
N GLN A 212 -18.31 -19.22 30.91
CA GLN A 212 -18.76 -17.84 30.67
C GLN A 212 -19.04 -17.57 29.19
N LEU A 213 -20.21 -16.99 28.89
CA LEU A 213 -20.52 -16.49 27.54
C LEU A 213 -19.71 -15.21 27.28
N VAL A 214 -18.72 -15.29 26.39
CA VAL A 214 -17.82 -14.17 26.08
C VAL A 214 -18.13 -13.52 24.73
N SER A 215 -18.83 -14.19 23.81
CA SER A 215 -19.24 -13.59 22.54
C SER A 215 -20.63 -14.03 22.13
N LEU A 216 -21.38 -13.11 21.53
CA LEU A 216 -22.63 -13.37 20.82
C LEU A 216 -22.72 -12.39 19.66
N VAL A 217 -22.55 -12.87 18.42
CA VAL A 217 -22.51 -12.02 17.22
C VAL A 217 -23.38 -12.59 16.10
N ARG A 218 -23.90 -11.71 15.25
CA ARG A 218 -24.72 -12.08 14.09
C ARG A 218 -23.88 -12.12 12.83
N ILE A 219 -23.76 -13.30 12.23
CA ILE A 219 -22.99 -13.54 11.00
C ILE A 219 -23.92 -13.97 9.87
N LYS A 220 -23.44 -13.89 8.63
CA LYS A 220 -24.22 -14.27 7.45
C LYS A 220 -23.38 -15.16 6.57
N HIS A 221 -24.03 -16.19 6.06
CA HIS A 221 -23.45 -17.04 5.04
C HIS A 221 -23.90 -16.53 3.68
N ILE A 222 -22.97 -15.93 2.94
CA ILE A 222 -23.16 -15.56 1.54
C ILE A 222 -22.56 -16.69 0.70
N PRO A 223 -23.28 -17.24 -0.29
CA PRO A 223 -22.77 -18.34 -1.10
C PRO A 223 -21.44 -17.99 -1.76
N GLN A 224 -20.44 -18.87 -1.67
CA GLN A 224 -19.15 -18.68 -2.37
C GLN A 224 -19.35 -18.43 -3.88
N ALA A 225 -20.36 -19.05 -4.48
CA ALA A 225 -20.74 -18.87 -5.88
C ALA A 225 -20.97 -17.39 -6.25
N PHE A 226 -21.65 -16.63 -5.38
CA PHE A 226 -21.81 -15.20 -5.58
C PHE A 226 -20.49 -14.45 -5.45
N GLU A 227 -19.69 -14.72 -4.40
CA GLU A 227 -18.41 -14.05 -4.20
C GLU A 227 -17.48 -14.24 -5.40
N GLN A 228 -17.51 -15.42 -6.02
CA GLN A 228 -16.75 -15.75 -7.22
C GLN A 228 -17.24 -14.95 -8.44
N ARG A 229 -18.56 -14.92 -8.71
CA ARG A 229 -19.15 -14.11 -9.81
C ARG A 229 -18.93 -12.61 -9.60
N PHE A 230 -19.13 -12.13 -8.39
CA PHE A 230 -18.85 -10.75 -8.00
C PHE A 230 -17.37 -10.43 -8.16
N GLY A 231 -16.47 -11.34 -7.75
CA GLY A 231 -15.03 -11.22 -7.96
C GLY A 231 -14.63 -11.15 -9.44
N GLU A 232 -15.19 -11.99 -10.30
CA GLU A 232 -14.94 -11.97 -11.75
C GLU A 232 -15.39 -10.65 -12.39
N MET A 233 -16.56 -10.15 -11.97
CA MET A 233 -17.02 -8.81 -12.34
C MET A 233 -16.03 -7.73 -11.89
N ARG A 234 -15.66 -7.72 -10.61
CA ARG A 234 -14.71 -6.76 -10.03
C ARG A 234 -13.34 -6.84 -10.72
N ALA A 235 -12.94 -8.02 -11.19
CA ALA A 235 -11.70 -8.16 -11.95
C ALA A 235 -11.73 -7.33 -13.24
N LEU A 236 -12.86 -7.18 -13.94
CA LEU A 236 -12.97 -6.28 -15.09
C LEU A 236 -12.82 -4.81 -14.69
N ASN A 237 -13.54 -4.36 -13.67
CA ASN A 237 -13.43 -3.01 -13.11
C ASN A 237 -11.98 -2.65 -12.77
N GLN A 238 -11.31 -3.54 -12.03
CA GLN A 238 -9.93 -3.36 -11.61
C GLN A 238 -8.97 -3.35 -12.81
N ARG A 239 -9.15 -4.22 -13.81
CA ARG A 239 -8.33 -4.24 -15.02
C ARG A 239 -8.39 -2.93 -15.79
N ILE A 240 -9.59 -2.38 -16.01
CA ILE A 240 -9.75 -1.09 -16.71
C ILE A 240 -9.02 0.02 -15.93
N SER A 241 -9.19 0.06 -14.60
CA SER A 241 -8.51 1.03 -13.73
C SER A 241 -6.99 0.86 -13.75
N GLN A 242 -6.47 -0.36 -13.70
CA GLN A 242 -5.03 -0.65 -13.76
C GLN A 242 -4.42 -0.19 -15.09
N VAL A 243 -5.05 -0.50 -16.23
CA VAL A 243 -4.57 -0.06 -17.55
C VAL A 243 -4.60 1.46 -17.66
N ALA A 244 -5.68 2.10 -17.19
CA ALA A 244 -5.77 3.55 -17.19
C ALA A 244 -4.73 4.21 -16.27
N ASN A 245 -4.49 3.67 -15.07
CA ASN A 245 -3.46 4.14 -14.15
C ASN A 245 -2.04 3.97 -14.71
N ALA A 246 -1.78 2.87 -15.44
CA ALA A 246 -0.54 2.67 -16.17
C ALA A 246 -0.34 3.72 -17.27
N LEU A 247 -1.37 3.98 -18.08
CA LEU A 247 -1.35 5.02 -19.12
C LEU A 247 -1.18 6.42 -18.51
N MET A 248 -1.87 6.72 -17.41
CA MET A 248 -1.71 7.95 -16.65
C MET A 248 -0.26 8.11 -16.18
N GLY A 249 0.31 7.09 -15.54
CA GLY A 249 1.68 7.10 -15.04
C GLY A 249 2.72 7.31 -16.15
N LEU A 250 2.57 6.63 -17.28
CA LEU A 250 3.49 6.72 -18.42
C LEU A 250 3.35 8.04 -19.19
N VAL A 251 2.13 8.37 -19.63
CA VAL A 251 1.90 9.49 -20.55
C VAL A 251 1.86 10.82 -19.80
N PHE A 252 1.10 10.88 -18.69
CA PHE A 252 0.90 12.13 -17.95
C PHE A 252 1.95 12.31 -16.85
N GLY A 253 2.34 11.23 -16.17
CA GLY A 253 3.41 11.25 -15.15
C GLY A 253 4.80 11.41 -15.78
N LEU A 254 5.32 10.38 -16.45
CA LEU A 254 6.67 10.42 -17.02
C LEU A 254 6.76 11.37 -18.22
N GLY A 255 5.92 11.17 -19.23
CA GLY A 255 5.91 11.96 -20.45
C GLY A 255 5.55 13.43 -20.22
N GLY A 256 4.56 13.67 -19.36
CA GLY A 256 4.03 15.00 -19.10
C GLY A 256 4.71 15.73 -17.95
N PHE A 257 4.54 15.21 -16.74
CA PHE A 257 4.97 15.86 -15.50
C PHE A 257 6.50 15.88 -15.37
N LEU A 258 7.17 14.75 -15.54
CA LEU A 258 8.62 14.68 -15.37
C LEU A 258 9.38 15.33 -16.55
N LEU A 259 9.15 14.88 -17.78
CA LEU A 259 9.86 15.45 -18.94
C LEU A 259 9.47 16.92 -19.19
N GLY A 260 8.19 17.27 -18.99
CA GLY A 260 7.73 18.66 -19.04
C GLY A 260 8.38 19.52 -17.96
N GLY A 261 8.52 19.01 -16.73
CA GLY A 261 9.26 19.68 -15.66
C GLY A 261 10.73 19.92 -15.99
N ILE A 262 11.43 18.90 -16.51
CA ILE A 262 12.82 19.03 -16.98
C ILE A 262 12.93 20.07 -18.09
N TRP A 263 12.00 20.05 -19.05
CA TRP A 263 11.95 21.03 -20.13
C TRP A 263 11.76 22.46 -19.58
N LEU A 264 10.83 22.66 -18.64
CA LEU A 264 10.62 23.96 -18.00
C LEU A 264 11.85 24.44 -17.22
N ILE A 265 12.56 23.55 -16.53
CA ILE A 265 13.82 23.88 -15.85
C ILE A 265 14.86 24.35 -16.88
N ARG A 266 15.01 23.63 -18.01
CA ARG A 266 15.95 24.01 -19.07
C ARG A 266 15.64 25.37 -19.71
N GLN A 267 14.35 25.74 -19.77
CA GLN A 267 13.89 27.04 -20.25
C GLN A 267 13.91 28.15 -19.17
N GLY A 268 14.27 27.82 -17.92
CA GLY A 268 14.19 28.74 -16.78
C GLY A 268 12.76 29.21 -16.48
N GLN A 269 11.75 28.41 -16.85
CA GLN A 269 10.33 28.74 -16.72
C GLN A 269 9.67 28.03 -15.52
N LEU A 270 10.35 27.17 -14.78
CA LEU A 270 9.74 26.52 -13.61
C LEU A 270 9.66 27.48 -12.41
N GLN A 271 8.48 28.03 -12.12
CA GLN A 271 8.24 28.98 -11.02
C GLN A 271 7.89 28.29 -9.69
N TRP A 272 8.69 27.31 -9.26
CA TRP A 272 8.39 26.47 -8.09
C TRP A 272 8.17 27.26 -6.79
N ARG A 273 8.83 28.40 -6.61
CA ARG A 273 8.67 29.24 -5.40
C ARG A 273 7.23 29.75 -5.21
N LYS A 274 6.53 30.06 -6.30
CA LYS A 274 5.12 30.50 -6.24
C LYS A 274 4.17 29.33 -5.98
N ALA A 275 4.60 28.10 -6.31
CA ALA A 275 3.86 26.86 -6.03
C ALA A 275 3.93 26.42 -4.56
N VAL A 276 4.93 26.90 -3.80
CA VAL A 276 5.14 26.51 -2.39
C VAL A 276 3.89 26.73 -1.55
N TRP A 277 3.32 27.94 -1.60
CA TRP A 277 2.19 28.27 -0.74
C TRP A 277 0.93 27.45 -0.99
N PRO A 278 0.39 27.35 -2.22
CA PRO A 278 -0.78 26.50 -2.47
C PRO A 278 -0.50 25.02 -2.18
N GLY A 279 0.71 24.52 -2.45
CA GLY A 279 1.11 23.15 -2.10
C GLY A 279 1.13 22.89 -0.59
N VAL A 280 1.67 23.84 0.19
CA VAL A 280 1.70 23.77 1.67
C VAL A 280 0.30 23.86 2.27
N VAL A 281 -0.59 24.72 1.75
CA VAL A 281 -1.97 24.82 2.24
C VAL A 281 -2.71 23.51 2.04
N LEU A 282 -2.61 22.90 0.86
CA LEU A 282 -3.25 21.61 0.59
C LEU A 282 -2.66 20.50 1.48
N ALA A 283 -1.34 20.44 1.60
CA ALA A 283 -0.67 19.45 2.44
C ALA A 283 -0.99 19.62 3.94
N ALA A 284 -1.09 20.85 4.44
CA ALA A 284 -1.50 21.14 5.82
C ALA A 284 -2.96 20.73 6.06
N GLY A 285 -3.84 20.97 5.08
CA GLY A 285 -5.22 20.51 5.11
C GLY A 285 -5.33 18.99 5.24
N LEU A 286 -4.63 18.25 4.38
CA LEU A 286 -4.61 16.77 4.43
C LEU A 286 -3.96 16.24 5.71
N ALA A 287 -2.92 16.88 6.23
CA ALA A 287 -2.37 16.56 7.54
C ALA A 287 -3.39 16.80 8.66
N THR A 288 -4.20 17.86 8.55
CA THR A 288 -5.30 18.13 9.48
C THR A 288 -6.37 17.04 9.40
N VAL A 289 -6.67 16.52 8.21
CA VAL A 289 -7.60 15.37 8.03
C VAL A 289 -7.17 14.16 8.87
N VAL A 290 -5.88 13.84 8.91
CA VAL A 290 -5.34 12.76 9.76
C VAL A 290 -5.65 13.03 11.24
N ILE A 291 -5.43 14.25 11.72
CA ILE A 291 -5.62 14.61 13.13
C ILE A 291 -7.10 14.63 13.53
N VAL A 292 -8.00 15.15 12.70
CA VAL A 292 -9.44 15.22 13.03
C VAL A 292 -10.09 13.84 13.06
N ASN A 293 -9.54 12.86 12.35
CA ASN A 293 -10.00 11.47 12.35
C ASN A 293 -9.36 10.61 13.47
N LEU A 294 -8.64 11.23 14.41
CA LEU A 294 -8.06 10.55 15.56
C LEU A 294 -9.08 9.74 16.39
N PRO A 295 -10.35 10.18 16.61
CA PRO A 295 -11.33 9.36 17.34
C PRO A 295 -11.59 8.01 16.68
N THR A 296 -11.75 7.98 15.35
CA THR A 296 -11.92 6.73 14.59
C THR A 296 -10.65 5.90 14.60
N ALA A 297 -9.47 6.52 14.62
CA ALA A 297 -8.20 5.79 14.70
C ALA A 297 -8.06 4.96 16.00
N TRP A 298 -8.69 5.36 17.11
CA TRP A 298 -8.73 4.57 18.34
C TRP A 298 -9.46 3.25 18.20
N MET A 299 -10.38 3.12 17.24
CA MET A 299 -11.06 1.86 16.94
C MET A 299 -10.07 0.76 16.53
N TYR A 300 -8.96 1.14 15.88
CA TYR A 300 -7.92 0.24 15.39
C TYR A 300 -6.63 0.29 16.23
N TYR A 301 -6.66 0.91 17.40
CA TYR A 301 -5.53 0.99 18.32
C TYR A 301 -5.15 -0.39 18.85
N GLN A 302 -3.85 -0.70 18.88
CA GLN A 302 -3.33 -1.94 19.44
C GLN A 302 -2.97 -1.73 20.91
N THR A 303 -3.56 -2.50 21.84
CA THR A 303 -3.33 -2.31 23.30
C THR A 303 -1.91 -2.59 23.75
N VAL A 304 -1.14 -3.35 22.95
CA VAL A 304 0.30 -3.58 23.15
C VAL A 304 1.15 -2.33 22.90
N THR A 305 0.58 -1.29 22.30
CA THR A 305 1.25 -0.01 22.03
C THR A 305 0.86 1.01 23.07
N SER A 306 1.81 1.73 23.67
CA SER A 306 1.44 2.80 24.61
C SER A 306 0.65 3.93 23.93
N SER A 307 -0.31 4.54 24.63
CA SER A 307 -1.13 5.62 24.07
C SER A 307 -0.29 6.80 23.59
N GLY A 308 0.80 7.12 24.29
CA GLY A 308 1.78 8.12 23.85
C GLY A 308 2.48 7.75 22.53
N THR A 309 2.87 6.48 22.36
CA THR A 309 3.47 6.00 21.10
C THR A 309 2.47 6.06 19.96
N PHE A 310 1.22 5.65 20.20
CA PHE A 310 0.15 5.73 19.20
C PHE A 310 -0.11 7.18 18.77
N LEU A 311 -0.27 8.10 19.72
CA LEU A 311 -0.46 9.53 19.40
C LEU A 311 0.74 10.11 18.63
N PHE A 312 1.96 9.67 18.97
CA PHE A 312 3.17 10.04 18.23
C PHE A 312 3.17 9.48 16.80
N GLN A 313 2.72 8.23 16.58
CA GLN A 313 2.53 7.66 15.25
C GLN A 313 1.52 8.47 14.42
N GLN A 314 0.39 8.87 15.01
CA GLN A 314 -0.61 9.69 14.33
C GLN A 314 -0.07 11.07 13.96
N LEU A 315 0.66 11.72 14.88
CA LEU A 315 1.34 12.99 14.59
C LEU A 315 2.39 12.81 13.48
N PHE A 316 3.17 11.74 13.52
CA PHE A 316 4.14 11.44 12.48
C PHE A 316 3.47 11.17 11.14
N GLN A 317 2.35 10.44 11.09
CA GLN A 317 1.57 10.22 9.88
C GLN A 317 1.06 11.55 9.30
N ALA A 318 0.57 12.46 10.14
CA ALA A 318 0.17 13.80 9.73
C ALA A 318 1.36 14.62 9.17
N LEU A 319 2.53 14.60 9.84
CA LEU A 319 3.74 15.27 9.36
C LEU A 319 4.27 14.64 8.06
N ALA A 320 4.29 13.32 7.95
CA ALA A 320 4.69 12.60 6.74
C ALA A 320 3.76 12.95 5.57
N THR A 321 2.45 12.99 5.82
CA THR A 321 1.44 13.49 4.87
C THR A 321 1.77 14.92 4.45
N PHE A 322 2.02 15.82 5.39
CA PHE A 322 2.39 17.20 5.11
C PHE A 322 3.63 17.32 4.20
N PHE A 323 4.74 16.64 4.54
CA PHE A 323 5.98 16.77 3.79
C PHE A 323 5.94 16.06 2.43
N PHE A 324 5.44 14.82 2.38
CA PHE A 324 5.38 14.04 1.14
C PHE A 324 4.44 14.70 0.14
N PHE A 325 3.19 14.96 0.55
CA PHE A 325 2.22 15.62 -0.34
C PHE A 325 2.60 17.08 -0.59
N GLY A 326 3.23 17.78 0.37
CA GLY A 326 3.74 19.13 0.15
C GLY A 326 4.73 19.19 -1.03
N ILE A 327 5.75 18.33 -1.04
CA ILE A 327 6.72 18.27 -2.16
C ILE A 327 6.00 17.91 -3.47
N PHE A 328 5.12 16.91 -3.43
CA PHE A 328 4.35 16.48 -4.60
C PHE A 328 3.49 17.61 -5.19
N TRP A 329 2.69 18.30 -4.37
CA TRP A 329 1.81 19.38 -4.80
C TRP A 329 2.58 20.59 -5.30
N VAL A 330 3.68 20.95 -4.65
CA VAL A 330 4.55 22.04 -5.12
C VAL A 330 5.11 21.72 -6.50
N ALA A 331 5.57 20.50 -6.73
CA ALA A 331 6.05 20.08 -8.02
C ALA A 331 4.92 20.06 -9.06
N LEU A 332 3.75 19.50 -8.73
CA LEU A 332 2.61 19.41 -9.63
C LEU A 332 2.12 20.78 -10.08
N TYR A 333 1.89 21.71 -9.13
CA TYR A 333 1.52 23.09 -9.45
C TYR A 333 2.57 23.78 -10.31
N ALA A 334 3.86 23.62 -9.97
CA ALA A 334 4.95 24.27 -10.70
C ALA A 334 5.00 23.82 -12.18
N VAL A 335 4.82 22.52 -12.43
CA VAL A 335 4.85 21.95 -13.78
C VAL A 335 3.57 22.25 -14.54
N ALA A 336 2.40 22.02 -13.95
CA ALA A 336 1.10 22.23 -14.59
C ALA A 336 0.93 23.70 -15.00
N GLU A 337 1.22 24.65 -14.10
CA GLU A 337 1.16 26.08 -14.40
C GLU A 337 2.26 26.48 -15.39
N GLY A 338 3.48 25.95 -15.26
CA GLY A 338 4.58 26.26 -16.16
C GLY A 338 4.29 25.87 -17.61
N LEU A 339 3.75 24.66 -17.83
CA LEU A 339 3.34 24.19 -19.16
C LEU A 339 2.14 24.99 -19.68
N SER A 340 1.13 25.23 -18.84
CA SER A 340 -0.04 26.04 -19.17
C SER A 340 0.34 27.45 -19.60
N ARG A 341 1.33 28.04 -18.93
CA ARG A 341 1.85 29.38 -19.25
C ARG A 341 2.44 29.43 -20.66
N MET A 342 3.25 28.44 -21.00
CA MET A 342 3.89 28.36 -22.31
C MET A 342 2.87 28.07 -23.43
N ALA A 343 1.84 27.27 -23.14
CA ALA A 343 0.84 26.87 -24.12
C ALA A 343 -0.22 27.96 -24.37
N PHE A 344 -0.69 28.63 -23.31
CA PHE A 344 -1.86 29.51 -23.36
C PHE A 344 -1.53 30.93 -22.86
N PRO A 345 -0.88 31.79 -23.69
CA PRO A 345 -0.39 33.11 -23.27
C PRO A 345 -1.49 34.07 -22.78
N ARG A 346 -2.73 33.90 -23.26
CA ARG A 346 -3.86 34.77 -22.92
C ARG A 346 -4.64 34.33 -21.68
N HIS A 347 -4.39 33.11 -21.17
CA HIS A 347 -5.04 32.65 -19.94
C HIS A 347 -4.53 33.46 -18.74
N PRO A 348 -5.38 33.71 -17.73
CA PRO A 348 -4.91 34.25 -16.46
C PRO A 348 -3.89 33.32 -15.81
N GLY A 349 -2.87 33.87 -15.18
CA GLY A 349 -1.94 33.09 -14.37
C GLY A 349 -2.64 32.49 -13.15
N LEU A 350 -2.23 31.28 -12.76
CA LEU A 350 -2.73 30.62 -11.56
C LEU A 350 -2.30 31.38 -10.30
N TYR A 351 -1.03 31.77 -10.25
CA TYR A 351 -0.45 32.44 -9.10
C TYR A 351 -0.95 33.88 -9.00
N GLY A 352 -1.71 34.15 -7.94
CA GLY A 352 -2.31 35.45 -7.69
C GLY A 352 -3.67 35.63 -8.36
N PHE A 353 -4.29 34.61 -8.96
CA PHE A 353 -5.62 34.72 -9.58
C PHE A 353 -6.65 35.54 -8.75
N PHE A 354 -6.60 35.40 -7.41
CA PHE A 354 -7.46 36.10 -6.45
C PHE A 354 -6.88 37.40 -5.85
N ASN A 355 -5.70 37.85 -6.28
CA ASN A 355 -5.08 39.09 -5.81
C ASN A 355 -5.74 40.33 -6.44
N ALA A 356 -5.77 41.44 -5.71
CA ALA A 356 -6.13 42.74 -6.29
C ALA A 356 -4.93 43.33 -7.09
N PRO A 357 -5.16 44.05 -8.21
CA PRO A 357 -6.47 44.39 -8.78
C PRO A 357 -7.05 43.34 -9.75
N GLN A 358 -6.29 42.30 -10.13
CA GLN A 358 -6.67 41.34 -11.17
C GLN A 358 -7.97 40.57 -10.89
N ALA A 359 -8.24 40.21 -9.63
CA ALA A 359 -9.49 39.57 -9.21
C ALA A 359 -10.73 40.48 -9.33
N ALA A 360 -10.54 41.80 -9.34
CA ALA A 360 -11.60 42.78 -9.60
C ALA A 360 -11.86 42.98 -11.11
N SER A 361 -11.39 42.06 -11.97
CA SER A 361 -11.65 42.13 -13.41
C SER A 361 -12.88 41.33 -13.83
N PRO A 362 -13.70 41.85 -14.76
CA PRO A 362 -14.85 41.11 -15.29
C PRO A 362 -14.48 39.73 -15.88
N GLU A 363 -13.26 39.60 -16.40
CA GLU A 363 -12.73 38.34 -16.92
C GLU A 363 -12.52 37.26 -15.84
N ILE A 364 -12.02 37.64 -14.66
CA ILE A 364 -11.84 36.72 -13.54
C ILE A 364 -13.19 36.41 -12.89
N VAL A 365 -14.02 37.44 -12.68
CA VAL A 365 -15.37 37.27 -12.14
C VAL A 365 -16.18 36.30 -13.00
N GLY A 366 -16.16 36.47 -14.32
CA GLY A 366 -16.86 35.57 -15.24
C GLY A 366 -16.36 34.13 -15.19
N ARG A 367 -15.08 33.90 -14.87
CA ARG A 367 -14.53 32.54 -14.70
C ARG A 367 -14.94 31.92 -13.38
N VAL A 368 -14.94 32.70 -12.30
CA VAL A 368 -15.44 32.24 -11.00
C VAL A 368 -16.92 31.92 -11.10
N LEU A 369 -17.76 32.82 -11.62
CA LEU A 369 -19.18 32.55 -11.87
C LEU A 369 -19.38 31.37 -12.82
N GLY A 370 -18.55 31.24 -13.85
CA GLY A 370 -18.54 30.11 -14.76
C GLY A 370 -18.32 28.77 -14.05
N ALA A 371 -17.47 28.72 -13.02
CA ALA A 371 -17.25 27.51 -12.24
C ALA A 371 -18.56 27.05 -11.56
N TYR A 372 -19.26 27.95 -10.86
CA TYR A 372 -20.56 27.63 -10.25
C TYR A 372 -21.61 27.21 -11.28
N ILE A 373 -21.62 27.84 -12.46
CA ILE A 373 -22.53 27.47 -13.55
C ILE A 373 -22.28 26.03 -13.99
N TRP A 374 -21.02 25.66 -14.23
CA TRP A 374 -20.68 24.30 -14.65
C TRP A 374 -20.96 23.27 -13.55
N THR A 375 -20.72 23.61 -12.28
CA THR A 375 -21.03 22.73 -11.15
C THR A 375 -22.49 22.31 -11.13
N GLY A 376 -23.44 23.24 -11.33
CA GLY A 376 -24.87 22.88 -11.36
C GLY A 376 -25.23 21.95 -12.51
N PHE A 377 -24.63 22.14 -13.69
CA PHE A 377 -24.83 21.24 -14.82
C PHE A 377 -24.17 19.87 -14.63
N PHE A 378 -23.01 19.78 -13.97
CA PHE A 378 -22.38 18.51 -13.65
C PHE A 378 -23.17 17.70 -12.64
N LEU A 379 -23.73 18.35 -11.60
CA LEU A 379 -24.64 17.70 -10.65
C LEU A 379 -25.87 17.15 -11.39
N LEU A 380 -26.47 17.94 -12.28
CA LEU A 380 -27.60 17.48 -13.08
C LEU A 380 -27.21 16.32 -14.00
N TYR A 381 -26.05 16.38 -14.65
CA TYR A 381 -25.55 15.29 -15.49
C TYR A 381 -25.41 13.99 -14.71
N ALA A 382 -24.80 14.02 -13.51
CA ALA A 382 -24.63 12.82 -12.68
C ALA A 382 -25.98 12.17 -12.36
N VAL A 383 -26.96 12.98 -11.94
CA VAL A 383 -28.32 12.51 -11.62
C VAL A 383 -29.04 11.97 -12.85
N LEU A 384 -28.94 12.64 -14.01
CA LEU A 384 -29.54 12.17 -15.26
C LEU A 384 -28.89 10.87 -15.75
N PHE A 385 -27.58 10.72 -15.56
CA PHE A 385 -26.87 9.52 -15.91
C PHE A 385 -27.33 8.34 -15.06
N ILE A 386 -27.44 8.52 -13.74
CA ILE A 386 -27.98 7.50 -12.83
C ILE A 386 -29.41 7.11 -13.22
N ALA A 387 -30.27 8.09 -13.54
CA ALA A 387 -31.63 7.83 -13.99
C ALA A 387 -31.69 7.03 -15.31
N LEU A 388 -30.72 7.26 -16.21
CA LEU A 388 -30.63 6.57 -17.49
C LEU A 388 -30.11 5.14 -17.31
N THR A 389 -29.06 4.94 -16.51
CA THR A 389 -28.45 3.63 -16.26
C THR A 389 -29.41 2.70 -15.51
N ALA A 390 -30.22 3.24 -14.59
CA ALA A 390 -31.30 2.51 -13.95
C ALA A 390 -32.29 1.93 -14.99
N ARG A 391 -32.59 2.64 -16.08
CA ARG A 391 -33.44 2.13 -17.17
C ARG A 391 -32.75 1.08 -18.05
N TRP A 392 -31.42 1.08 -18.10
CA TRP A 392 -30.65 0.08 -18.81
C TRP A 392 -30.39 -1.20 -17.99
N GLY A 393 -30.85 -1.25 -16.74
CA GLY A 393 -30.60 -2.37 -15.83
C GLY A 393 -29.15 -2.43 -15.34
N TRP A 394 -28.41 -1.32 -15.41
CA TRP A 394 -27.07 -1.21 -14.84
C TRP A 394 -27.18 -1.10 -13.33
N TRP A 395 -26.26 -1.74 -12.62
CA TRP A 395 -26.26 -1.77 -11.17
C TRP A 395 -25.11 -0.94 -10.59
N GLN A 396 -25.41 -0.26 -9.50
CA GLN A 396 -24.46 0.39 -8.59
C GLN A 396 -25.02 0.22 -7.18
N PRO A 397 -24.18 0.12 -6.14
CA PRO A 397 -24.65 -0.07 -4.77
C PRO A 397 -25.59 1.06 -4.35
N ALA A 398 -26.65 0.71 -3.61
CA ALA A 398 -27.52 1.73 -3.04
C ALA A 398 -26.78 2.58 -2.00
N TRP A 399 -27.04 3.88 -2.02
CA TRP A 399 -26.43 4.83 -1.09
C TRP A 399 -27.20 4.83 0.22
N SER A 400 -26.48 4.77 1.34
CA SER A 400 -27.09 5.14 2.62
C SER A 400 -27.39 6.64 2.63
N GLN A 401 -28.59 7.02 3.04
CA GLN A 401 -28.95 8.43 3.24
C GLN A 401 -28.28 9.05 4.48
N VAL A 402 -27.83 8.21 5.41
CA VAL A 402 -27.20 8.63 6.67
C VAL A 402 -25.91 7.84 6.88
N ASP A 403 -24.81 8.53 7.17
CA ASP A 403 -23.58 7.91 7.64
C ASP A 403 -23.17 8.54 8.98
N PRO A 404 -23.49 7.89 10.12
CA PRO A 404 -23.15 8.40 11.44
C PRO A 404 -21.64 8.51 11.69
N ASN A 405 -20.79 7.81 10.93
CA ASN A 405 -19.33 7.93 11.08
C ASN A 405 -18.81 9.31 10.72
N ILE A 406 -19.58 10.09 9.96
CA ILE A 406 -19.21 11.47 9.72
C ILE A 406 -19.10 12.24 11.04
N LEU A 407 -19.86 11.86 12.08
CA LEU A 407 -19.81 12.39 13.43
C LEU A 407 -18.64 11.87 14.28
N ALA A 408 -17.95 10.81 13.83
CA ALA A 408 -16.81 10.27 14.55
C ALA A 408 -15.58 11.19 14.44
N SER A 409 -15.47 12.00 13.39
CA SER A 409 -14.41 13.00 13.26
C SER A 409 -14.61 14.17 14.23
N TRP A 410 -13.53 14.74 14.77
CA TRP A 410 -13.60 15.98 15.58
C TRP A 410 -14.14 17.17 14.79
N ARG A 411 -13.89 17.20 13.48
CA ARG A 411 -14.38 18.22 12.55
C ARG A 411 -14.84 17.57 11.26
N PRO A 412 -16.08 17.05 11.24
CA PRO A 412 -16.70 16.37 10.09
C PRO A 412 -16.57 17.12 8.75
N GLY A 413 -16.56 18.46 8.75
CA GLY A 413 -16.47 19.29 7.55
C GLY A 413 -15.08 19.38 6.93
N VAL A 414 -14.01 19.04 7.66
CA VAL A 414 -12.62 19.21 7.23
C VAL A 414 -12.22 18.18 6.17
N ALA A 415 -12.63 16.92 6.33
CA ALA A 415 -12.28 15.86 5.39
C ALA A 415 -12.91 16.05 4.00
N PRO A 416 -14.23 16.27 3.85
CA PRO A 416 -14.84 16.58 2.56
C PRO A 416 -14.19 17.79 1.87
N LEU A 417 -13.86 18.85 2.64
CA LEU A 417 -13.23 20.06 2.12
C LEU A 417 -11.87 19.78 1.46
N PHE A 418 -10.94 19.16 2.19
CA PHE A 418 -9.59 18.97 1.68
C PHE A 418 -9.48 17.80 0.69
N ASN A 419 -10.34 16.79 0.79
CA ASN A 419 -10.44 15.74 -0.22
C ASN A 419 -10.95 16.29 -1.56
N ALA A 420 -12.00 17.12 -1.55
CA ALA A 420 -12.50 17.80 -2.75
C ALA A 420 -11.45 18.75 -3.34
N LEU A 421 -10.74 19.51 -2.50
CA LEU A 421 -9.70 20.44 -2.97
C LEU A 421 -8.52 19.69 -3.58
N GLN A 422 -8.14 18.56 -2.98
CA GLN A 422 -7.11 17.67 -3.50
C GLN A 422 -7.51 17.10 -4.85
N ALA A 423 -8.69 16.47 -4.96
CA ALA A 423 -9.18 15.86 -6.20
C ALA A 423 -9.23 16.90 -7.33
N GLY A 424 -9.92 18.02 -7.11
CA GLY A 424 -10.03 19.09 -8.11
C GLY A 424 -8.69 19.74 -8.48
N THR A 425 -7.69 19.75 -7.59
CA THR A 425 -6.35 20.25 -7.92
C THR A 425 -5.54 19.22 -8.71
N TRP A 426 -5.46 18.00 -8.17
CA TRP A 426 -4.63 16.92 -8.67
C TRP A 426 -5.05 16.52 -10.07
N GLU A 427 -6.34 16.29 -10.24
CA GLU A 427 -6.89 15.74 -11.46
C GLU A 427 -6.84 16.76 -12.60
N GLU A 428 -7.16 18.02 -12.32
CA GLU A 428 -7.09 19.08 -13.31
C GLU A 428 -5.65 19.41 -13.69
N CYS A 429 -4.69 19.34 -12.77
CA CYS A 429 -3.29 19.50 -13.11
C CYS A 429 -2.77 18.33 -13.97
N LEU A 430 -3.03 17.08 -13.54
CA LEU A 430 -2.43 15.88 -14.14
C LEU A 430 -3.11 15.45 -15.44
N PHE A 431 -4.45 15.42 -15.48
CA PHE A 431 -5.19 14.93 -16.65
C PHE A 431 -5.49 16.04 -17.68
N ARG A 432 -5.49 17.33 -17.28
CA ARG A 432 -5.86 18.43 -18.18
C ARG A 432 -4.67 19.32 -18.47
N ALA A 433 -4.19 20.03 -17.45
CA ALA A 433 -3.19 21.08 -17.62
C ALA A 433 -1.92 20.56 -18.32
N ILE A 434 -1.36 19.46 -17.83
CA ILE A 434 -0.12 18.90 -18.36
C ILE A 434 -0.29 18.38 -19.80
N PRO A 435 -1.15 17.38 -20.08
CA PRO A 435 -1.21 16.78 -21.42
C PRO A 435 -1.73 17.74 -22.48
N LEU A 436 -2.76 18.55 -22.19
CA LEU A 436 -3.31 19.49 -23.18
C LEU A 436 -2.35 20.65 -23.49
N SER A 437 -1.59 21.11 -22.50
CA SER A 437 -0.55 22.12 -22.75
C SER A 437 0.56 21.57 -23.64
N ILE A 438 1.00 20.33 -23.38
CA ILE A 438 2.00 19.66 -24.23
C ILE A 438 1.47 19.47 -25.65
N ALA A 439 0.21 19.04 -25.80
CA ALA A 439 -0.42 18.90 -27.11
C ALA A 439 -0.42 20.21 -27.91
N VAL A 440 -0.70 21.35 -27.25
CA VAL A 440 -0.62 22.67 -27.89
C VAL A 440 0.82 23.05 -28.26
N LEU A 441 1.78 22.83 -27.36
CA LEU A 441 3.19 23.17 -27.58
C LEU A 441 3.79 22.35 -28.73
N LEU A 442 3.59 21.04 -28.74
CA LEU A 442 4.03 20.16 -29.81
C LEU A 442 3.25 20.41 -31.10
N GLY A 443 1.94 20.64 -31.00
CA GLY A 443 1.09 20.92 -32.16
C GLY A 443 1.44 22.22 -32.88
N ARG A 444 1.85 23.27 -32.16
CA ARG A 444 2.41 24.47 -32.78
C ARG A 444 3.76 24.21 -33.44
N ARG A 445 4.62 23.40 -32.81
CA ARG A 445 5.96 23.08 -33.31
C ARG A 445 5.93 22.24 -34.60
N PHE A 446 5.02 21.27 -34.69
CA PHE A 446 4.94 20.32 -35.79
C PHE A 446 3.81 20.62 -36.79
N GLY A 447 3.10 21.75 -36.64
CA GLY A 447 1.97 22.10 -37.52
C GLY A 447 0.71 21.25 -37.33
N MET A 448 0.64 20.44 -36.27
CA MET A 448 -0.43 19.47 -35.99
C MET A 448 -1.34 19.91 -34.82
N LEU A 449 -1.56 21.22 -34.65
CA LEU A 449 -2.27 21.75 -33.48
C LEU A 449 -3.65 21.14 -33.26
N ARG A 450 -4.51 21.16 -34.28
CA ARG A 450 -5.89 20.63 -34.17
C ARG A 450 -5.93 19.13 -33.88
N PRO A 451 -5.28 18.25 -34.68
CA PRO A 451 -5.36 16.81 -34.44
C PRO A 451 -4.73 16.40 -33.09
N LEU A 452 -3.61 17.00 -32.67
CA LEU A 452 -3.01 16.67 -31.38
C LEU A 452 -3.87 17.12 -30.20
N VAL A 453 -4.46 18.31 -30.25
CA VAL A 453 -5.33 18.79 -29.16
C VAL A 453 -6.59 17.92 -29.05
N ILE A 454 -7.23 17.57 -30.18
CA ILE A 454 -8.42 16.72 -30.20
C ILE A 454 -8.07 15.30 -29.70
N GLY A 455 -7.00 14.71 -30.23
CA GLY A 455 -6.55 13.38 -29.82
C GLY A 455 -6.22 13.32 -28.32
N THR A 456 -5.50 14.31 -27.81
CA THR A 456 -5.18 14.39 -26.38
C THR A 456 -6.41 14.66 -25.51
N LEU A 457 -7.37 15.46 -25.97
CA LEU A 457 -8.63 15.72 -25.26
C LEU A 457 -9.43 14.42 -25.07
N LEU A 458 -9.50 13.58 -26.09
CA LEU A 458 -10.15 12.26 -26.03
C LEU A 458 -9.37 11.30 -25.14
N LEU A 459 -8.04 11.23 -25.33
CA LEU A 459 -7.17 10.33 -24.56
C LEU A 459 -7.24 10.64 -23.06
N GLN A 460 -7.10 11.91 -22.66
CA GLN A 460 -7.16 12.25 -21.24
C GLN A 460 -8.51 11.96 -20.62
N ALA A 461 -9.61 12.14 -21.37
CA ALA A 461 -10.94 11.86 -20.87
C ALA A 461 -11.15 10.37 -20.64
N LEU A 462 -10.68 9.53 -21.59
CA LEU A 462 -10.76 8.07 -21.46
C LEU A 462 -9.88 7.55 -20.31
N VAL A 463 -8.65 8.07 -20.18
CA VAL A 463 -7.73 7.67 -19.10
C VAL A 463 -8.27 8.12 -17.73
N PHE A 464 -8.84 9.32 -17.64
CA PHE A 464 -9.51 9.80 -16.43
C PHE A 464 -10.67 8.91 -16.00
N ALA A 465 -11.58 8.62 -16.94
CA ALA A 465 -12.75 7.81 -16.67
C ALA A 465 -12.38 6.36 -16.36
N GLY A 466 -11.37 5.83 -17.06
CA GLY A 466 -10.78 4.51 -16.83
C GLY A 466 -10.16 4.37 -15.44
N ALA A 467 -9.42 5.38 -14.95
CA ALA A 467 -8.77 5.34 -13.64
C ALA A 467 -9.78 5.13 -12.49
N HIS A 468 -11.02 5.58 -12.69
CA HIS A 468 -12.15 5.44 -11.78
C HIS A 468 -13.01 4.19 -12.04
N ALA A 469 -12.63 3.29 -12.93
CA ALA A 469 -13.43 2.09 -13.21
C ALA A 469 -13.46 1.08 -12.04
N ASN A 470 -12.66 1.29 -10.99
CA ASN A 470 -12.52 0.40 -9.83
C ASN A 470 -13.71 0.44 -8.86
N TYR A 471 -14.75 1.25 -9.05
CA TYR A 471 -15.98 1.16 -8.25
C TYR A 471 -16.78 -0.12 -8.58
N PRO A 472 -17.52 -0.72 -7.62
CA PRO A 472 -18.29 -1.93 -7.84
C PRO A 472 -19.58 -1.64 -8.62
N ASN A 473 -19.47 -1.30 -9.91
CA ASN A 473 -20.61 -1.02 -10.77
C ASN A 473 -20.72 -2.04 -11.91
N LEU A 474 -21.95 -2.32 -12.36
CA LEU A 474 -22.27 -3.18 -13.50
C LEU A 474 -22.95 -2.41 -14.63
N PRO A 475 -22.49 -2.59 -15.88
CA PRO A 475 -21.32 -3.36 -16.30
C PRO A 475 -20.02 -2.70 -15.80
N GLY A 476 -18.92 -3.46 -15.77
CA GLY A 476 -17.65 -3.02 -15.17
C GLY A 476 -17.00 -1.77 -15.82
N TYR A 477 -17.49 -1.34 -16.98
CA TYR A 477 -17.07 -0.11 -17.68
C TYR A 477 -18.02 1.07 -17.46
N SER A 478 -19.09 0.93 -16.68
CA SER A 478 -20.12 1.96 -16.47
C SER A 478 -19.54 3.31 -16.05
N ARG A 479 -18.58 3.31 -15.11
CA ARG A 479 -17.92 4.54 -14.65
C ARG A 479 -17.05 5.20 -15.73
N VAL A 480 -16.55 4.42 -16.70
CA VAL A 480 -15.86 4.95 -17.88
C VAL A 480 -16.83 5.76 -18.73
N VAL A 481 -18.01 5.20 -19.01
CA VAL A 481 -19.04 5.88 -19.81
C VAL A 481 -19.53 7.13 -19.09
N GLU A 482 -19.76 7.03 -17.78
CA GLU A 482 -20.20 8.15 -16.95
C GLU A 482 -19.23 9.32 -16.99
N LEU A 483 -17.95 9.07 -16.67
CA LEU A 483 -16.97 10.13 -16.47
C LEU A 483 -16.31 10.62 -17.75
N PHE A 484 -16.47 9.90 -18.88
CA PHE A 484 -15.90 10.32 -20.15
C PHE A 484 -16.44 11.68 -20.60
N ILE A 485 -17.76 11.90 -20.54
CA ILE A 485 -18.36 13.17 -20.96
C ILE A 485 -17.93 14.32 -20.04
N PRO A 486 -18.02 14.21 -18.69
CA PRO A 486 -17.50 15.25 -17.81
C PRO A 486 -16.03 15.55 -18.02
N ALA A 487 -15.18 14.54 -18.22
CA ALA A 487 -13.77 14.73 -18.47
C ALA A 487 -13.47 15.46 -19.78
N LEU A 488 -14.29 15.28 -20.82
CA LEU A 488 -14.24 16.09 -22.04
C LEU A 488 -14.61 17.54 -21.75
N VAL A 489 -15.69 17.78 -21.00
CA VAL A 489 -16.14 19.12 -20.64
C VAL A 489 -15.09 19.84 -19.78
N PHE A 490 -14.51 19.20 -18.78
CA PHE A 490 -13.39 19.75 -18.00
C PHE A 490 -12.21 20.14 -18.89
N GLY A 491 -11.83 19.27 -19.84
CA GLY A 491 -10.79 19.57 -20.83
C GLY A 491 -11.13 20.78 -21.71
N LEU A 492 -12.37 20.90 -22.18
CA LEU A 492 -12.84 22.05 -22.96
C LEU A 492 -12.86 23.34 -22.14
N VAL A 493 -13.29 23.26 -20.87
CA VAL A 493 -13.26 24.38 -19.92
C VAL A 493 -11.83 24.85 -19.71
N PHE A 494 -10.89 23.94 -19.49
CA PHE A 494 -9.46 24.25 -19.39
C PHE A 494 -8.93 24.93 -20.66
N LEU A 495 -9.18 24.34 -21.84
CA LEU A 495 -8.71 24.86 -23.13
C LEU A 495 -9.22 26.27 -23.42
N ARG A 496 -10.44 26.59 -22.99
CA ARG A 496 -11.09 27.86 -23.29
C ARG A 496 -10.85 28.96 -22.25
N TYR A 497 -10.78 28.58 -20.97
CA TYR A 497 -10.87 29.51 -19.86
C TYR A 497 -9.68 29.43 -18.89
N GLY A 498 -8.91 28.34 -18.89
CA GLY A 498 -7.69 28.17 -18.09
C GLY A 498 -7.84 27.24 -16.89
N LEU A 499 -6.73 27.05 -16.16
CA LEU A 499 -6.61 26.03 -15.11
C LEU A 499 -7.48 26.31 -13.88
N MET A 500 -7.50 27.55 -13.38
CA MET A 500 -8.20 27.86 -12.12
C MET A 500 -9.70 27.54 -12.17
N ILE A 501 -10.39 27.87 -13.27
CA ILE A 501 -11.83 27.57 -13.39
C ILE A 501 -12.08 26.07 -13.44
N ALA A 502 -11.22 25.28 -14.09
CA ALA A 502 -11.33 23.82 -14.09
C ALA A 502 -11.22 23.28 -12.66
N ILE A 503 -10.18 23.71 -11.91
CA ILE A 503 -9.98 23.37 -10.49
C ILE A 503 -11.20 23.74 -9.66
N LEU A 504 -11.69 24.98 -9.78
CA LEU A 504 -12.85 25.46 -9.00
C LEU A 504 -14.12 24.69 -9.32
N THR A 505 -14.36 24.37 -10.60
CA THR A 505 -15.56 23.63 -11.01
C THR A 505 -15.56 22.23 -10.40
N HIS A 506 -14.41 21.54 -10.48
CA HIS A 506 -14.23 20.21 -9.94
C HIS A 506 -14.32 20.22 -8.42
N PHE A 507 -13.58 21.12 -7.76
CA PHE A 507 -13.63 21.32 -6.32
C PHE A 507 -15.05 21.55 -5.81
N LEU A 508 -15.82 22.46 -6.46
CA LEU A 508 -17.19 22.75 -6.03
C LEU A 508 -18.14 21.56 -6.26
N TYR A 509 -17.94 20.81 -7.34
CA TYR A 509 -18.71 19.59 -7.61
C TYR A 509 -18.47 18.53 -6.53
N ASP A 510 -17.21 18.24 -6.22
CA ASP A 510 -16.83 17.27 -5.19
C ASP A 510 -17.20 17.74 -3.79
N LEU A 511 -17.02 19.03 -3.50
CA LEU A 511 -17.37 19.59 -2.20
C LEU A 511 -18.86 19.37 -1.90
N VAL A 512 -19.74 19.57 -2.88
CA VAL A 512 -21.19 19.33 -2.71
C VAL A 512 -21.48 17.86 -2.46
N LEU A 513 -20.91 16.94 -3.26
CA LEU A 513 -21.20 15.51 -3.15
C LEU A 513 -20.60 14.89 -1.88
N MET A 514 -19.34 15.20 -1.56
CA MET A 514 -18.64 14.64 -0.40
C MET A 514 -19.14 15.20 0.93
N SER A 515 -19.72 16.41 0.95
CA SER A 515 -20.29 17.00 2.17
C SER A 515 -21.77 16.69 2.37
N LEU A 516 -22.42 16.05 1.40
CA LEU A 516 -23.85 15.81 1.41
C LEU A 516 -24.36 15.13 2.70
N PRO A 517 -23.68 14.10 3.26
CA PRO A 517 -24.12 13.49 4.52
C PRO A 517 -24.17 14.48 5.69
N LEU A 518 -23.31 15.51 5.74
CA LEU A 518 -23.33 16.55 6.79
C LEU A 518 -24.64 17.35 6.80
N PHE A 519 -25.24 17.54 5.63
CA PHE A 519 -26.47 18.31 5.46
C PHE A 519 -27.72 17.45 5.60
N MET A 520 -27.58 16.13 5.56
CA MET A 520 -28.69 15.17 5.70
C MET A 520 -28.88 14.68 7.12
N THR A 521 -27.79 14.54 7.87
CA THR A 521 -27.86 14.12 9.28
C THR A 521 -28.49 15.22 10.13
N ASP A 522 -29.61 14.94 10.81
CA ASP A 522 -30.28 15.90 11.69
C ASP A 522 -29.58 16.01 13.06
N ASP A 523 -28.39 16.62 13.07
CA ASP A 523 -27.63 16.90 14.31
C ASP A 523 -27.25 18.39 14.38
N SER A 524 -27.73 19.06 15.43
CA SER A 524 -27.46 20.48 15.65
C SER A 524 -25.97 20.80 15.83
N ARG A 525 -25.15 19.84 16.31
CA ARG A 525 -23.69 20.02 16.52
C ARG A 525 -22.92 20.24 15.22
N LEU A 526 -23.46 19.80 14.09
CA LEU A 526 -22.85 19.94 12.76
C LEU A 526 -22.90 21.36 12.18
N TRP A 527 -23.52 22.33 12.86
CA TRP A 527 -23.69 23.67 12.30
C TRP A 527 -22.36 24.35 11.95
N ILE A 528 -21.30 24.15 12.76
CA ILE A 528 -19.96 24.69 12.49
C ILE A 528 -19.39 24.05 11.22
N ASP A 529 -19.49 22.72 11.09
CA ASP A 529 -18.98 21.98 9.94
C ASP A 529 -19.72 22.33 8.66
N ARG A 530 -21.05 22.46 8.73
CA ARG A 530 -21.87 23.00 7.64
C ARG A 530 -21.43 24.42 7.26
N ALA A 531 -21.19 25.28 8.24
CA ALA A 531 -20.71 26.64 8.01
C ALA A 531 -19.30 26.66 7.39
N ILE A 532 -18.39 25.76 7.79
CA ILE A 532 -17.06 25.61 7.20
C ILE A 532 -17.18 25.22 5.72
N VAL A 533 -18.00 24.22 5.40
CA VAL A 533 -18.22 23.77 4.02
C VAL A 533 -18.85 24.87 3.17
N ILE A 534 -19.89 25.54 3.68
CA ILE A 534 -20.53 26.68 2.99
C ILE A 534 -19.51 27.81 2.78
N ALA A 535 -18.75 28.18 3.81
CA ALA A 535 -17.75 29.22 3.73
C ALA A 535 -16.66 28.89 2.71
N ALA A 536 -16.19 27.64 2.66
CA ALA A 536 -15.22 27.18 1.68
C ALA A 536 -15.79 27.23 0.25
N GLY A 537 -17.04 26.80 0.06
CA GLY A 537 -17.75 26.89 -1.21
C GLY A 537 -17.98 28.34 -1.67
N LEU A 538 -18.15 29.28 -0.74
CA LEU A 538 -18.33 30.71 -1.03
C LEU A 538 -17.01 31.48 -1.19
N LEU A 539 -15.89 30.93 -0.71
CA LEU A 539 -14.59 31.62 -0.65
C LEU A 539 -14.13 32.19 -2.00
N PRO A 540 -14.26 31.50 -3.15
CA PRO A 540 -13.94 32.07 -4.46
C PRO A 540 -14.77 33.32 -4.81
N LEU A 541 -16.07 33.34 -4.47
CA LEU A 541 -16.95 34.50 -4.69
C LEU A 541 -16.58 35.65 -3.77
N LEU A 542 -16.38 35.36 -2.48
CA LEU A 542 -15.99 36.34 -1.48
C LEU A 542 -14.66 36.99 -1.84
N ALA A 543 -13.69 36.23 -2.34
CA ALA A 543 -12.40 36.76 -2.79
C ALA A 543 -12.56 37.79 -3.94
N VAL A 544 -13.41 37.49 -4.93
CA VAL A 544 -13.70 38.41 -6.04
C VAL A 544 -14.49 39.64 -5.58
N MET A 545 -15.48 39.45 -4.69
CA MET A 545 -16.25 40.56 -4.11
C MET A 545 -15.38 41.50 -3.29
N TRP A 546 -14.51 40.94 -2.45
CA TRP A 546 -13.56 41.70 -1.65
C TRP A 546 -12.55 42.45 -2.51
N ALA A 547 -12.02 41.81 -3.55
CA ALA A 547 -11.14 42.49 -4.52
C ALA A 547 -11.86 43.64 -5.22
N ARG A 548 -13.13 43.46 -5.61
CA ARG A 548 -13.96 44.50 -6.22
C ARG A 548 -14.25 45.65 -5.25
N TRP A 549 -14.48 45.36 -3.98
CA TRP A 549 -14.66 46.37 -2.93
C TRP A 549 -13.39 47.19 -2.74
N ARG A 550 -12.24 46.53 -2.57
CA ARG A 550 -10.93 47.18 -2.44
C ARG A 550 -10.52 48.01 -3.64
N ALA A 551 -10.83 47.55 -4.85
CA ALA A 551 -10.47 48.25 -6.07
C ALA A 551 -11.37 49.47 -6.38
N GLY A 552 -12.52 49.61 -5.69
CA GLY A 552 -13.51 50.68 -5.89
C GLY A 552 -14.27 50.63 -7.23
N SER A 553 -13.66 50.06 -8.28
CA SER A 553 -14.22 49.92 -9.62
C SER A 553 -13.77 48.62 -10.30
N TRP A 554 -14.47 48.24 -11.38
CA TRP A 554 -14.05 47.12 -12.23
C TRP A 554 -12.82 47.52 -13.05
N GLN A 555 -11.77 46.71 -12.99
CA GLN A 555 -10.51 46.96 -13.72
C GLN A 555 -10.35 45.95 -14.87
N SER A 556 -9.67 46.31 -15.94
CA SER A 556 -9.28 45.34 -16.99
C SER A 556 -8.21 44.39 -16.44
N LEU A 557 -8.21 43.14 -16.88
CA LEU A 557 -7.14 42.20 -16.51
C LEU A 557 -5.83 42.64 -17.19
N PRO A 558 -4.80 43.07 -16.44
CA PRO A 558 -3.56 43.56 -17.04
C PRO A 558 -2.77 42.40 -17.68
N ASP A 559 -1.93 42.71 -18.69
CA ASP A 559 -1.14 41.68 -19.37
C ASP A 559 -0.11 41.00 -18.45
N SER A 560 0.34 41.69 -17.39
CA SER A 560 1.18 41.12 -16.33
C SER A 560 0.49 40.03 -15.51
N ALA A 561 -0.85 40.02 -15.48
CA ALA A 561 -1.67 38.99 -14.85
C ALA A 561 -1.94 37.78 -15.77
N ARG A 562 -1.63 37.90 -17.06
CA ARG A 562 -1.77 36.83 -18.03
C ARG A 562 -0.48 36.02 -18.10
N ASN A 563 -0.62 34.79 -18.58
CA ASN A 563 0.49 33.88 -18.80
C ASN A 563 1.64 34.49 -19.61
N GLN A 564 1.34 35.30 -20.63
CA GLN A 564 2.36 36.00 -21.42
C GLN A 564 3.25 36.95 -20.62
N GLY A 565 2.71 37.66 -19.63
CA GLY A 565 3.45 38.60 -18.80
C GLY A 565 4.33 37.94 -17.73
N LEU A 566 4.24 36.61 -17.59
CA LEU A 566 4.94 35.81 -16.60
C LEU A 566 6.08 34.97 -17.19
N VAL A 567 6.29 35.02 -18.51
CA VAL A 567 7.42 34.36 -19.17
C VAL A 567 8.65 35.27 -19.04
N ASN A 568 9.60 34.87 -18.20
CA ASN A 568 10.87 35.60 -18.09
C ASN A 568 11.68 35.36 -19.38
N VAL A 569 12.21 36.42 -19.98
CA VAL A 569 13.26 36.29 -21.00
C VAL A 569 14.54 35.88 -20.28
N VAL A 570 14.88 34.60 -20.35
CA VAL A 570 16.08 34.08 -19.68
C VAL A 570 17.29 34.36 -20.57
N VAL A 571 18.01 35.45 -20.27
CA VAL A 571 19.41 35.57 -20.70
C VAL A 571 20.19 34.55 -19.88
N ARG A 572 20.74 33.53 -20.54
CA ARG A 572 21.65 32.56 -19.88
C ARG A 572 22.93 33.29 -19.49
N GLU A 573 22.98 33.85 -18.29
CA GLU A 573 24.27 34.08 -17.65
C GLU A 573 24.92 32.71 -17.40
N GLN A 574 26.15 32.53 -17.89
CA GLN A 574 26.99 31.40 -17.50
C GLN A 574 27.38 31.59 -16.04
N VAL A 575 26.50 31.15 -15.13
CA VAL A 575 26.84 31.09 -13.71
C VAL A 575 27.80 29.91 -13.54
N ALA A 576 29.05 30.20 -13.18
CA ALA A 576 30.04 29.18 -12.83
C ALA A 576 29.46 28.25 -11.75
N PRO A 577 29.70 26.93 -11.81
CA PRO A 577 29.26 26.01 -10.77
C PRO A 577 29.80 26.49 -9.40
N PRO A 578 29.04 26.31 -8.31
CA PRO A 578 29.47 26.77 -7.00
C PRO A 578 30.80 26.09 -6.67
N PRO A 579 31.77 26.80 -6.07
CA PRO A 579 32.96 26.16 -5.56
C PRO A 579 32.50 25.16 -4.50
N VAL A 580 32.67 23.87 -4.79
CA VAL A 580 32.84 22.89 -3.70
C VAL A 580 34.04 23.42 -2.92
N ILE A 581 33.98 23.45 -1.58
CA ILE A 581 35.19 23.71 -0.79
C ILE A 581 36.16 22.59 -1.18
N SER A 582 37.08 22.90 -2.08
CA SER A 582 38.15 22.01 -2.47
C SER A 582 39.13 22.04 -1.32
N VAL A 583 39.28 20.88 -0.67
CA VAL A 583 40.33 20.72 0.33
C VAL A 583 41.63 20.51 -0.45
N PRO A 584 42.65 21.35 -0.25
CA PRO A 584 43.93 21.17 -0.95
C PRO A 584 44.50 19.78 -0.69
N GLY A 585 44.99 19.15 -1.76
CA GLY A 585 45.63 17.84 -1.72
C GLY A 585 44.66 16.65 -1.89
N SER A 586 44.98 15.80 -2.86
CA SER A 586 44.39 14.47 -3.02
C SER A 586 44.95 13.51 -1.96
N TRP A 587 44.15 12.58 -1.44
CA TRP A 587 44.72 11.48 -0.67
C TRP A 587 45.62 10.62 -1.55
N GLN A 588 46.87 10.47 -1.12
CA GLN A 588 47.84 9.58 -1.72
C GLN A 588 48.12 8.44 -0.73
N PHE A 589 47.90 7.21 -1.18
CA PHE A 589 48.24 6.02 -0.42
C PHE A 589 49.46 5.37 -1.04
N SER A 590 50.44 4.97 -0.23
CA SER A 590 51.50 4.11 -0.72
C SER A 590 50.93 2.73 -1.07
N PRO A 591 51.52 1.99 -2.03
CA PRO A 591 51.09 0.63 -2.34
C PRO A 591 51.05 -0.28 -1.11
N ALA A 592 52.00 -0.12 -0.18
CA ALA A 592 52.04 -0.88 1.07
C ALA A 592 50.79 -0.63 1.94
N VAL A 593 50.34 0.63 2.08
CA VAL A 593 49.14 0.96 2.85
C VAL A 593 47.88 0.37 2.19
N LEU A 594 47.78 0.42 0.86
CA LEU A 594 46.65 -0.19 0.15
C LEU A 594 46.62 -1.72 0.33
N VAL A 595 47.78 -2.36 0.30
CA VAL A 595 47.89 -3.81 0.58
C VAL A 595 47.43 -4.13 2.00
N VAL A 596 47.87 -3.37 3.01
CA VAL A 596 47.46 -3.57 4.41
C VAL A 596 45.95 -3.39 4.59
N ILE A 597 45.37 -2.30 4.07
CA ILE A 597 43.93 -2.03 4.13
C ILE A 597 43.13 -3.15 3.46
N THR A 598 43.57 -3.60 2.29
CA THR A 598 42.93 -4.69 1.55
C THR A 598 43.05 -6.01 2.31
N ALA A 599 44.22 -6.32 2.90
CA ALA A 599 44.44 -7.52 3.68
C ALA A 599 43.56 -7.57 4.94
N ILE A 600 43.35 -6.44 5.61
CA ILE A 600 42.40 -6.33 6.74
C ILE A 600 40.98 -6.64 6.29
N GLY A 601 40.53 -6.05 5.18
CA GLY A 601 39.19 -6.32 4.65
C GLY A 601 39.00 -7.76 4.19
N ILE A 602 39.97 -8.35 3.48
CA ILE A 602 39.94 -9.77 3.10
C ILE A 602 39.93 -10.66 4.34
N GLY A 603 40.77 -10.35 5.34
CA GLY A 603 40.78 -11.06 6.62
C GLY A 603 39.43 -11.02 7.32
N GLY A 604 38.71 -9.90 7.25
CA GLY A 604 37.37 -9.77 7.79
C GLY A 604 36.28 -10.52 7.01
N LEU A 605 36.38 -10.55 5.68
CA LEU A 605 35.51 -11.38 4.83
C LEU A 605 35.74 -12.87 5.07
N LEU A 606 37.00 -13.31 5.15
CA LEU A 606 37.36 -14.69 5.52
C LEU A 606 36.89 -15.02 6.92
N LEU A 607 37.06 -14.07 7.85
CA LEU A 607 36.33 -13.87 9.11
C LEU A 607 34.91 -14.42 9.08
N ALA A 608 34.07 -13.70 8.36
CA ALA A 608 32.65 -13.99 8.25
C ALA A 608 32.39 -15.32 7.52
N TRP A 609 33.20 -15.64 6.50
CA TRP A 609 33.03 -16.82 5.66
C TRP A 609 33.32 -18.14 6.39
N THR A 610 34.35 -18.19 7.23
CA THR A 610 34.76 -19.42 7.93
C THR A 610 33.95 -19.67 9.20
N ARG A 611 33.10 -18.73 9.61
CA ARG A 611 32.22 -18.91 10.76
C ARG A 611 31.16 -19.98 10.43
N PRO A 612 31.04 -21.05 11.22
CA PRO A 612 29.99 -22.04 11.01
C PRO A 612 28.61 -21.39 11.09
N ASP A 613 27.72 -21.77 10.17
CA ASP A 613 26.33 -21.36 10.25
C ASP A 613 25.71 -21.91 11.53
N ALA A 614 24.93 -21.06 12.19
CA ALA A 614 24.25 -21.45 13.42
C ALA A 614 23.10 -22.44 13.18
N VAL A 615 22.61 -22.51 11.94
CA VAL A 615 21.56 -23.43 11.47
C VAL A 615 22.00 -23.98 10.12
N GLN A 616 21.92 -25.29 9.94
CA GLN A 616 22.20 -25.97 8.68
C GLN A 616 20.89 -26.25 7.96
N TRP A 617 20.70 -25.60 6.81
CA TRP A 617 19.55 -25.82 5.95
C TRP A 617 19.83 -26.91 4.92
N GLN A 618 18.81 -27.70 4.57
CA GLN A 618 18.93 -28.64 3.46
C GLN A 618 18.93 -27.87 2.14
N GLY A 619 19.99 -28.03 1.35
CA GLY A 619 20.10 -27.42 0.03
C GLY A 619 19.22 -28.08 -1.02
N TYR A 620 18.74 -27.28 -1.97
CA TYR A 620 17.95 -27.70 -3.13
C TYR A 620 18.78 -28.49 -4.13
N THR A 621 18.64 -29.81 -4.16
CA THR A 621 19.35 -30.65 -5.13
C THR A 621 18.58 -30.85 -6.43
N ALA A 622 17.25 -30.81 -6.38
CA ALA A 622 16.38 -30.89 -7.55
C ALA A 622 16.08 -29.51 -8.12
N SER A 623 16.12 -29.43 -9.45
CA SER A 623 15.71 -28.26 -10.23
C SER A 623 14.19 -28.05 -10.20
N ARG A 624 13.78 -26.84 -10.56
CA ARG A 624 12.36 -26.47 -10.77
C ARG A 624 11.62 -27.46 -11.68
N SER A 625 12.25 -27.89 -12.78
CA SER A 625 11.64 -28.83 -13.75
C SER A 625 11.48 -30.23 -13.17
N GLU A 626 12.45 -30.70 -12.40
CA GLU A 626 12.37 -32.01 -11.72
C GLU A 626 11.28 -31.99 -10.65
N ALA A 627 11.14 -30.88 -9.91
CA ALA A 627 10.06 -30.71 -8.94
C ALA A 627 8.67 -30.75 -9.61
N LEU A 628 8.49 -30.08 -10.75
CA LEU A 628 7.23 -30.15 -11.51
C LEU A 628 6.93 -31.58 -11.97
N GLN A 629 7.92 -32.26 -12.55
CA GLN A 629 7.76 -33.63 -13.04
C GLN A 629 7.43 -34.61 -11.92
N ALA A 630 8.11 -34.51 -10.78
CA ALA A 630 7.83 -35.33 -9.61
C ALA A 630 6.40 -35.10 -9.09
N ALA A 631 5.96 -33.84 -9.04
CA ALA A 631 4.62 -33.50 -8.59
C ALA A 631 3.53 -34.02 -9.56
N GLU A 632 3.76 -33.96 -10.88
CA GLU A 632 2.87 -34.55 -11.88
C GLU A 632 2.76 -36.08 -11.73
N GLN A 633 3.88 -36.76 -11.48
CA GLN A 633 3.90 -38.21 -11.23
C GLN A 633 3.08 -38.59 -9.99
N VAL A 634 3.18 -37.80 -8.90
CA VAL A 634 2.38 -38.01 -7.68
C VAL A 634 0.89 -37.90 -7.97
N LEU A 635 0.47 -36.89 -8.74
CA LEU A 635 -0.95 -36.72 -9.10
C LEU A 635 -1.44 -37.85 -10.01
N GLN A 636 -0.64 -38.27 -11.00
CA GLN A 636 -0.97 -39.40 -11.87
C GLN A 636 -1.10 -40.71 -11.10
N ALA A 637 -0.20 -40.98 -10.15
CA ALA A 637 -0.26 -42.17 -9.30
C ALA A 637 -1.51 -42.20 -8.40
N ARG A 638 -2.06 -41.02 -8.08
CA ARG A 638 -3.33 -40.86 -7.34
C ARG A 638 -4.57 -40.87 -8.24
N GLY A 639 -4.41 -41.14 -9.54
CA GLY A 639 -5.50 -41.15 -10.51
C GLY A 639 -6.05 -39.76 -10.84
N VAL A 640 -5.33 -38.68 -10.50
CA VAL A 640 -5.75 -37.30 -10.80
C VAL A 640 -5.24 -36.92 -12.18
N GLN A 641 -6.16 -36.73 -13.13
CA GLN A 641 -5.86 -36.23 -14.47
C GLN A 641 -6.19 -34.74 -14.55
N LEU A 642 -5.17 -33.90 -14.62
CA LEU A 642 -5.32 -32.47 -14.85
C LEU A 642 -5.37 -32.20 -16.36
N GLU A 643 -6.59 -32.21 -16.92
CA GLU A 643 -6.86 -32.00 -18.36
C GLU A 643 -6.49 -30.59 -18.86
N SER A 644 -6.77 -30.33 -20.15
CA SER A 644 -6.61 -29.01 -20.76
C SER A 644 -7.37 -27.92 -19.99
N GLY A 645 -6.65 -26.92 -19.48
CA GLY A 645 -7.22 -25.78 -18.74
C GLY A 645 -6.60 -25.55 -17.36
N TRP A 646 -5.95 -26.56 -16.79
CA TRP A 646 -5.12 -26.40 -15.60
C TRP A 646 -3.75 -25.79 -15.96
N ARG A 647 -3.27 -24.88 -15.11
CA ARG A 647 -1.93 -24.30 -15.25
C ARG A 647 -1.14 -24.54 -13.98
N ALA A 648 0.05 -25.13 -14.14
CA ALA A 648 1.00 -25.31 -13.06
C ALA A 648 1.82 -24.04 -12.83
N SER A 649 2.16 -23.77 -11.57
CA SER A 649 3.17 -22.80 -11.18
C SER A 649 4.09 -23.41 -10.14
N VAL A 650 5.40 -23.24 -10.32
CA VAL A 650 6.42 -23.73 -9.39
C VAL A 650 7.06 -22.56 -8.63
N THR A 651 7.07 -22.62 -7.31
CA THR A 651 7.79 -21.67 -6.45
C THR A 651 8.63 -22.39 -5.41
N ALA A 652 9.62 -21.72 -4.83
CA ALA A 652 10.32 -22.23 -3.66
C ALA A 652 9.87 -21.47 -2.41
N ILE A 653 9.74 -22.19 -1.30
CA ILE A 653 9.38 -21.64 0.01
C ILE A 653 10.62 -21.75 0.90
N GLY A 654 10.90 -20.68 1.64
CA GLY A 654 11.91 -20.69 2.71
C GLY A 654 11.51 -21.59 3.87
N GLY A 655 12.48 -21.92 4.70
CA GLY A 655 12.22 -22.50 6.01
C GLY A 655 11.49 -21.51 6.91
N GLU A 656 10.79 -22.03 7.91
CA GLU A 656 10.14 -21.23 8.94
C GLU A 656 11.18 -20.43 9.73
N SER A 657 10.80 -19.24 10.19
CA SER A 657 11.59 -18.42 11.12
C SER A 657 10.83 -18.33 12.44
N ASN A 658 11.04 -19.31 13.32
CA ASN A 658 10.34 -19.37 14.60
C ASN A 658 11.20 -18.74 15.71
N ALA A 659 10.94 -17.47 16.01
CA ALA A 659 11.73 -16.70 16.97
C ALA A 659 11.57 -17.19 18.42
N TYR A 660 10.44 -17.82 18.78
CA TYR A 660 10.25 -18.42 20.10
C TYR A 660 11.25 -19.55 20.32
N VAL A 661 11.26 -20.54 19.42
CA VAL A 661 12.18 -21.68 19.50
C VAL A 661 13.63 -21.21 19.53
N TRP A 662 13.98 -20.23 18.70
CA TRP A 662 15.33 -19.69 18.65
C TRP A 662 15.77 -19.05 19.98
N GLN A 663 14.89 -18.29 20.62
CA GLN A 663 15.20 -17.53 21.83
C GLN A 663 15.16 -18.39 23.08
N GLU A 664 14.17 -19.28 23.21
CA GLU A 664 13.95 -20.08 24.44
C GLU A 664 14.68 -21.43 24.41
N VAL A 665 14.81 -22.07 23.25
CA VAL A 665 15.44 -23.40 23.10
C VAL A 665 16.89 -23.29 22.61
N GLY A 666 17.20 -22.27 21.82
CA GLY A 666 18.51 -22.04 21.23
C GLY A 666 18.73 -22.77 19.90
N ALA A 667 19.89 -22.51 19.29
CA ALA A 667 20.21 -22.93 17.92
C ALA A 667 20.20 -24.46 17.69
N SER A 668 20.67 -25.24 18.67
CA SER A 668 20.70 -26.71 18.56
C SER A 668 19.29 -27.32 18.59
N GLY A 669 18.42 -26.84 19.48
CA GLY A 669 17.02 -27.27 19.51
C GLY A 669 16.26 -26.82 18.28
N TYR A 670 16.51 -25.60 17.80
CA TYR A 670 15.98 -25.12 16.52
C TYR A 670 16.34 -26.06 15.37
N GLN A 671 17.61 -26.46 15.25
CA GLN A 671 18.09 -27.36 14.22
C GLN A 671 17.36 -28.72 14.23
N GLN A 672 17.09 -29.26 15.42
CA GLN A 672 16.41 -30.56 15.57
C GLN A 672 14.94 -30.52 15.15
N LEU A 673 14.31 -29.35 15.17
CA LEU A 673 12.89 -29.20 14.84
C LEU A 673 12.64 -28.92 13.35
N ILE A 674 13.65 -28.51 12.58
CA ILE A 674 13.54 -28.29 11.13
C ILE A 674 13.15 -29.59 10.41
N GLY A 675 12.13 -29.51 9.56
CA GLY A 675 11.57 -30.64 8.81
C GLY A 675 10.62 -31.52 9.66
N ARG A 676 10.74 -31.46 10.98
CA ARG A 676 9.81 -32.08 11.93
C ARG A 676 8.64 -31.15 12.21
N TYR A 677 8.79 -30.17 13.09
CA TYR A 677 7.73 -29.21 13.43
C TYR A 677 7.96 -27.81 12.88
N LEU A 678 9.19 -27.47 12.51
CA LEU A 678 9.48 -26.24 11.79
C LEU A 678 9.56 -26.53 10.30
N SER A 679 8.94 -25.68 9.48
CA SER A 679 8.98 -25.87 8.03
C SER A 679 10.43 -25.81 7.52
N ALA A 680 10.83 -26.83 6.76
CA ALA A 680 12.08 -26.83 6.00
C ALA A 680 11.88 -26.12 4.64
N PRO A 681 12.95 -25.69 3.96
CA PRO A 681 12.86 -25.19 2.59
C PRO A 681 12.21 -26.23 1.67
N ARG A 682 11.27 -25.82 0.81
CA ARG A 682 10.49 -26.73 -0.05
C ARG A 682 10.14 -26.14 -1.41
N TRP A 683 10.00 -27.00 -2.41
CA TRP A 683 9.28 -26.65 -3.63
C TRP A 683 7.77 -26.67 -3.38
N ARG A 684 7.06 -25.70 -3.95
CA ARG A 684 5.61 -25.65 -4.05
C ARG A 684 5.23 -25.71 -5.51
N VAL A 685 4.48 -26.74 -5.88
CA VAL A 685 3.87 -26.86 -7.21
C VAL A 685 2.37 -26.73 -7.04
N GLN A 686 1.77 -25.76 -7.71
CA GLN A 686 0.35 -25.45 -7.58
C GLN A 686 -0.33 -25.49 -8.95
N TRP A 687 -1.54 -26.05 -9.02
CA TRP A 687 -2.37 -26.04 -10.23
C TRP A 687 -3.69 -25.30 -9.98
N GLN A 688 -4.06 -24.45 -10.94
CA GLN A 688 -5.30 -23.68 -10.94
C GLN A 688 -5.94 -23.67 -12.33
N ARG A 689 -7.26 -23.44 -12.39
CA ARG A 689 -8.00 -23.20 -13.63
C ARG A 689 -8.33 -21.72 -13.77
N PHE A 690 -8.24 -21.21 -14.98
CA PHE A 690 -8.62 -19.81 -15.31
C PHE A 690 -9.77 -19.72 -16.33
N ASP A 691 -10.23 -20.88 -16.80
CA ASP A 691 -11.27 -21.05 -17.81
C ASP A 691 -12.37 -21.99 -17.26
N GLY A 692 -13.57 -21.97 -17.85
CA GLY A 692 -14.74 -22.73 -17.37
C GLY A 692 -15.63 -21.94 -16.40
N PRO A 693 -16.64 -22.54 -15.75
CA PRO A 693 -17.50 -21.85 -14.78
C PRO A 693 -16.67 -21.26 -13.64
N VAL A 694 -16.92 -20.00 -13.26
CA VAL A 694 -16.12 -19.30 -12.24
C VAL A 694 -16.18 -20.01 -10.89
N GLU A 695 -17.29 -20.69 -10.62
CA GLU A 695 -17.55 -21.40 -9.38
C GLU A 695 -16.64 -22.62 -9.17
N GLU A 696 -16.16 -23.21 -10.27
CA GLU A 696 -15.23 -24.33 -10.24
C GLU A 696 -13.76 -23.88 -10.16
N ARG A 697 -13.46 -22.64 -10.55
CA ARG A 697 -12.07 -22.14 -10.68
C ARG A 697 -11.36 -21.98 -9.34
N THR A 698 -12.09 -21.97 -8.22
CA THR A 698 -11.48 -21.93 -6.88
C THR A 698 -10.85 -23.26 -6.44
N GLU A 699 -10.99 -24.31 -7.24
CA GLU A 699 -10.27 -25.54 -7.00
C GLU A 699 -8.76 -25.34 -7.21
N VAL A 700 -7.97 -25.72 -6.21
CA VAL A 700 -6.51 -25.57 -6.24
C VAL A 700 -5.85 -26.83 -5.71
N TRP A 701 -4.95 -27.40 -6.50
CA TRP A 701 -4.04 -28.45 -6.03
C TRP A 701 -2.70 -27.84 -5.66
N THR A 702 -2.18 -28.17 -4.48
CA THR A 702 -0.85 -27.74 -4.04
C THR A 702 -0.06 -28.93 -3.55
N LEU A 703 1.10 -29.16 -4.16
CA LEU A 703 2.06 -30.18 -3.74
C LEU A 703 3.29 -29.48 -3.17
N LEU A 704 3.65 -29.88 -1.95
CA LEU A 704 4.90 -29.48 -1.31
C LEU A 704 5.90 -30.63 -1.47
N LEU A 705 7.05 -30.34 -2.06
CA LEU A 705 8.15 -31.28 -2.22
C LEU A 705 9.37 -30.80 -1.43
N ASN A 706 10.15 -31.73 -0.90
CA ASN A 706 11.43 -31.44 -0.28
C ASN A 706 12.44 -30.90 -1.31
N PRO A 707 13.59 -30.35 -0.87
CA PRO A 707 14.61 -29.80 -1.76
C PRO A 707 15.15 -30.80 -2.83
N ASP A 708 14.97 -32.10 -2.62
CA ASP A 708 15.32 -33.21 -3.54
C ASP A 708 14.15 -33.68 -4.43
N ALA A 709 13.06 -32.92 -4.47
CA ALA A 709 11.80 -33.24 -5.16
C ALA A 709 11.03 -34.47 -4.62
N SER A 710 11.41 -35.03 -3.47
CA SER A 710 10.59 -36.05 -2.79
C SER A 710 9.30 -35.43 -2.22
N LEU A 711 8.20 -36.18 -2.26
CA LEU A 711 6.91 -35.70 -1.79
C LEU A 711 6.93 -35.43 -0.28
N HIS A 712 6.52 -34.22 0.13
CA HIS A 712 6.29 -33.89 1.52
C HIS A 712 4.80 -33.86 1.88
N ALA A 713 4.01 -33.09 1.13
CA ALA A 713 2.58 -32.95 1.39
C ALA A 713 1.79 -32.70 0.10
N VAL A 714 0.53 -33.11 0.12
CA VAL A 714 -0.45 -32.82 -0.92
C VAL A 714 -1.63 -32.13 -0.25
N SER A 715 -2.07 -31.01 -0.82
CA SER A 715 -3.30 -30.36 -0.42
C SER A 715 -4.20 -29.98 -1.60
N GLN A 716 -5.51 -29.99 -1.36
CA GLN A 716 -6.54 -29.67 -2.33
C GLN A 716 -7.54 -28.71 -1.70
N ARG A 717 -7.73 -27.54 -2.30
CA ARG A 717 -8.86 -26.66 -1.97
C ARG A 717 -10.03 -27.02 -2.88
N LEU A 718 -11.19 -27.36 -2.30
CA LEU A 718 -12.41 -27.69 -3.04
C LEU A 718 -13.40 -26.51 -3.04
N PRO A 719 -14.15 -26.29 -4.13
CA PRO A 719 -15.30 -25.38 -4.13
C PRO A 719 -16.35 -25.79 -3.10
N GLU A 720 -17.06 -24.83 -2.51
CA GLU A 720 -18.07 -25.04 -1.48
C GLU A 720 -19.18 -25.99 -1.93
N ALA A 721 -19.65 -25.84 -3.17
CA ALA A 721 -20.75 -26.64 -3.73
C ALA A 721 -20.35 -28.05 -4.16
N ARG A 722 -19.06 -28.42 -4.11
CA ARG A 722 -18.61 -29.77 -4.51
C ARG A 722 -19.27 -30.82 -3.60
N PRO A 723 -20.01 -31.79 -4.16
CA PRO A 723 -20.61 -32.86 -3.36
C PRO A 723 -19.56 -33.72 -2.67
N GLY A 724 -19.89 -34.24 -1.50
CA GLY A 724 -19.05 -35.13 -0.71
C GLY A 724 -19.84 -35.76 0.44
N ALA A 725 -19.21 -36.68 1.17
CA ALA A 725 -19.85 -37.26 2.34
C ALA A 725 -20.15 -36.19 3.41
N SER A 726 -21.09 -36.49 4.30
CA SER A 726 -21.32 -35.70 5.52
C SER A 726 -21.03 -36.59 6.71
N LEU A 727 -19.74 -36.75 7.02
CA LEU A 727 -19.27 -37.59 8.12
C LEU A 727 -19.67 -36.97 9.47
N ASP A 728 -19.97 -37.81 10.45
CA ASP A 728 -20.05 -37.38 11.84
C ASP A 728 -18.65 -37.09 12.42
N ARG A 729 -18.64 -36.55 13.64
CA ARG A 729 -17.40 -36.17 14.34
C ARG A 729 -16.45 -37.35 14.52
N GLU A 730 -16.96 -38.50 14.95
CA GLU A 730 -16.14 -39.67 15.26
C GLU A 730 -15.52 -40.26 13.99
N GLN A 731 -16.29 -40.33 12.91
CA GLN A 731 -15.82 -40.76 11.59
C GLN A 731 -14.74 -39.83 11.04
N ALA A 732 -14.92 -38.51 11.16
CA ALA A 732 -13.95 -37.53 10.67
C ALA A 732 -12.65 -37.56 11.49
N VAL A 733 -12.75 -37.65 12.83
CA VAL A 733 -11.58 -37.78 13.73
C VAL A 733 -10.85 -39.10 13.47
N HIS A 734 -11.57 -40.21 13.27
CA HIS A 734 -10.97 -41.50 12.93
C HIS A 734 -10.25 -41.44 11.58
N LEU A 735 -10.86 -40.83 10.55
CA LEU A 735 -10.23 -40.65 9.25
C LEU A 735 -8.96 -39.79 9.33
N ALA A 736 -9.01 -38.71 10.10
CA ALA A 736 -7.86 -37.84 10.32
C ALA A 736 -6.74 -38.55 11.11
N ALA A 737 -7.08 -39.32 12.14
CA ALA A 737 -6.13 -40.13 12.92
C ALA A 737 -5.47 -41.24 12.09
N ALA A 738 -6.26 -41.93 11.25
CA ALA A 738 -5.75 -42.94 10.32
C ALA A 738 -4.72 -42.33 9.35
N PHE A 739 -5.00 -41.15 8.82
CA PHE A 739 -4.05 -40.42 7.96
C PHE A 739 -2.74 -40.08 8.69
N VAL A 740 -2.80 -39.63 9.94
CA VAL A 740 -1.61 -39.33 10.75
C VAL A 740 -0.75 -40.58 10.95
N ALA A 741 -1.39 -41.72 11.22
CA ALA A 741 -0.70 -43.01 11.36
C ALA A 741 -0.06 -43.46 10.04
N GLU A 742 -0.79 -43.39 8.92
CA GLU A 742 -0.28 -43.71 7.58
C GLU A 742 0.88 -42.79 7.15
N ALA A 743 0.83 -41.51 7.53
CA ALA A 743 1.89 -40.54 7.28
C ALA A 743 3.13 -40.77 8.18
N GLY A 744 3.05 -41.70 9.15
CA GLY A 744 4.13 -42.00 10.08
C GLY A 744 4.40 -40.87 11.08
N TRP A 745 3.39 -40.03 11.37
CA TRP A 745 3.54 -38.91 12.32
C TRP A 745 3.30 -39.32 13.77
N GLY A 746 2.69 -40.49 14.00
CA GLY A 746 2.47 -41.09 15.31
C GLY A 746 1.05 -41.61 15.46
N ASP A 747 0.66 -41.86 16.71
CA ASP A 747 -0.67 -42.35 17.07
C ASP A 747 -1.49 -41.22 17.72
N ALA A 748 -2.41 -40.64 16.94
CA ALA A 748 -3.24 -39.53 17.38
C ALA A 748 -4.21 -39.91 18.53
N ALA A 749 -4.44 -41.19 18.79
CA ALA A 749 -5.28 -41.63 19.91
C ALA A 749 -4.66 -41.33 21.28
N GLN A 750 -3.34 -41.10 21.35
CA GLN A 750 -2.61 -40.82 22.58
C GLN A 750 -2.45 -39.31 22.84
N TRP A 751 -2.85 -38.46 21.89
CA TRP A 751 -2.63 -37.02 21.94
C TRP A 751 -3.81 -36.27 22.53
N GLN A 752 -3.53 -35.09 23.07
CA GLN A 752 -4.59 -34.21 23.53
C GLN A 752 -5.28 -33.55 22.33
N GLU A 753 -6.60 -33.69 22.25
CA GLU A 753 -7.39 -33.00 21.22
C GLU A 753 -7.47 -31.50 21.52
N LYS A 754 -6.83 -30.69 20.66
CA LYS A 754 -6.83 -29.23 20.77
C LYS A 754 -8.12 -28.64 20.24
N ALA A 755 -8.50 -28.98 19.01
CA ALA A 755 -9.68 -28.42 18.38
C ALA A 755 -10.31 -29.38 17.38
N VAL A 756 -11.64 -29.39 17.35
CA VAL A 756 -12.42 -30.05 16.32
C VAL A 756 -13.46 -29.05 15.84
N ARG A 757 -13.39 -28.69 14.56
CA ARG A 757 -14.25 -27.67 13.96
C ARG A 757 -15.05 -28.26 12.82
N GLU A 758 -16.36 -28.24 12.96
CA GLU A 758 -17.29 -28.61 11.90
C GLU A 758 -17.53 -27.44 10.94
N ILE A 759 -17.45 -27.69 9.64
CA ILE A 759 -17.75 -26.72 8.59
C ILE A 759 -18.83 -27.33 7.68
N ASN A 760 -20.08 -26.89 7.87
CA ASN A 760 -21.19 -27.32 7.03
C ASN A 760 -21.15 -26.61 5.67
N ARG A 761 -21.11 -27.42 4.60
CA ARG A 761 -21.21 -26.99 3.20
C ARG A 761 -22.58 -27.41 2.66
N PRO A 762 -23.06 -26.82 1.55
CA PRO A 762 -24.37 -27.14 0.99
C PRO A 762 -24.58 -28.62 0.65
N ALA A 763 -23.51 -29.33 0.25
CA ALA A 763 -23.57 -30.71 -0.24
C ALA A 763 -22.51 -31.64 0.39
N ARG A 764 -21.89 -31.24 1.51
CA ARG A 764 -20.93 -32.06 2.28
C ARG A 764 -20.66 -31.46 3.67
N ARG A 765 -19.96 -32.21 4.52
CA ARG A 765 -19.41 -31.69 5.78
C ARG A 765 -17.90 -31.76 5.76
N ASP A 766 -17.26 -30.62 6.02
CA ASP A 766 -15.81 -30.53 6.16
C ASP A 766 -15.47 -30.45 7.66
N TRP A 767 -14.29 -30.95 8.04
CA TRP A 767 -13.80 -30.97 9.42
C TRP A 767 -12.36 -30.48 9.49
N VAL A 768 -12.04 -29.72 10.54
CA VAL A 768 -10.66 -29.39 10.91
C VAL A 768 -10.39 -30.00 12.27
N VAL A 769 -9.42 -30.90 12.33
CA VAL A 769 -9.03 -31.60 13.56
C VAL A 769 -7.60 -31.22 13.92
N GLU A 770 -7.40 -30.78 15.16
CA GLU A 770 -6.12 -30.33 15.70
C GLU A 770 -5.81 -31.07 17.00
N TRP A 771 -4.57 -31.55 17.13
CA TRP A 771 -4.05 -32.20 18.34
C TRP A 771 -2.81 -31.48 18.85
N LEU A 772 -2.60 -31.53 20.17
CA LEU A 772 -1.36 -31.21 20.85
C LEU A 772 -0.63 -32.50 21.21
N ASN A 773 0.67 -32.54 20.96
CA ASN A 773 1.53 -33.68 21.23
C ASN A 773 2.69 -33.26 22.16
N PRO A 774 2.42 -33.05 23.46
CA PRO A 774 3.44 -32.66 24.43
C PRO A 774 4.51 -33.74 24.65
N ASP A 775 4.15 -35.02 24.51
CA ASP A 775 5.07 -36.14 24.68
C ASP A 775 6.18 -36.16 23.61
N ASP A 776 5.89 -35.64 22.41
CA ASP A 776 6.88 -35.56 21.35
C ASP A 776 7.73 -34.29 21.42
N TRP A 777 7.12 -33.15 21.73
CA TRP A 777 7.83 -31.91 21.99
C TRP A 777 7.01 -30.92 22.81
N GLN A 778 7.60 -30.46 23.92
CA GLN A 778 7.11 -29.36 24.73
C GLN A 778 8.29 -28.58 25.33
N GLN A 779 8.18 -27.25 25.34
CA GLN A 779 9.09 -26.36 26.06
C GLN A 779 8.24 -25.27 26.72
N ASP A 780 8.28 -25.20 28.05
CA ASP A 780 7.43 -24.29 28.83
C ASP A 780 5.93 -24.42 28.44
N GLU A 781 5.29 -23.32 28.02
CA GLU A 781 3.90 -23.30 27.55
C GLU A 781 3.76 -23.58 26.03
N ALA A 782 4.86 -23.77 25.29
CA ALA A 782 4.83 -24.08 23.86
C ALA A 782 4.84 -25.60 23.60
N THR A 783 3.96 -26.05 22.70
CA THR A 783 3.74 -27.49 22.45
C THR A 783 3.63 -27.78 20.94
N ALA A 784 4.08 -28.95 20.51
CA ALA A 784 3.88 -29.40 19.13
C ALA A 784 2.39 -29.61 18.81
N TRP A 785 1.96 -29.19 17.61
CA TRP A 785 0.60 -29.42 17.11
C TRP A 785 0.57 -30.13 15.77
N ILE A 786 -0.51 -30.86 15.52
CA ILE A 786 -0.85 -31.49 14.24
C ILE A 786 -2.26 -31.03 13.85
N ARG A 787 -2.46 -30.62 12.59
CA ARG A 787 -3.74 -30.21 12.02
C ARG A 787 -4.03 -31.01 10.77
N VAL A 788 -5.23 -31.57 10.67
CA VAL A 788 -5.74 -32.27 9.50
C VAL A 788 -7.07 -31.66 9.07
N VAL A 789 -7.22 -31.42 7.77
CA VAL A 789 -8.46 -30.93 7.16
C VAL A 789 -9.07 -32.06 6.34
N VAL A 790 -10.30 -32.43 6.69
CA VAL A 790 -11.11 -33.43 6.00
C VAL A 790 -12.19 -32.69 5.22
N ALA A 791 -12.36 -32.98 3.94
CA ALA A 791 -13.48 -32.46 3.15
C ALA A 791 -14.37 -33.61 2.70
N GLY A 792 -15.56 -33.74 3.28
CA GLY A 792 -16.39 -34.92 3.14
C GLY A 792 -15.70 -36.18 3.68
N ASP A 793 -15.31 -37.09 2.78
CA ASP A 793 -14.72 -38.40 3.08
C ASP A 793 -13.22 -38.50 2.81
N ARG A 794 -12.54 -37.37 2.55
CA ARG A 794 -11.11 -37.37 2.20
C ARG A 794 -10.33 -36.33 2.98
N VAL A 795 -9.09 -36.66 3.33
CA VAL A 795 -8.12 -35.67 3.84
C VAL A 795 -7.64 -34.82 2.67
N VAL A 796 -7.82 -33.51 2.79
CA VAL A 796 -7.45 -32.53 1.75
C VAL A 796 -6.31 -31.62 2.16
N ASP A 797 -5.92 -31.58 3.42
CA ASP A 797 -4.73 -30.86 3.88
C ASP A 797 -4.27 -31.44 5.22
N ALA A 798 -2.96 -31.37 5.48
CA ALA A 798 -2.38 -31.77 6.75
C ALA A 798 -1.08 -31.00 7.02
N SER A 799 -0.92 -30.53 8.25
CA SER A 799 0.24 -29.74 8.67
C SER A 799 0.56 -30.00 10.13
N ARG A 800 1.78 -29.65 10.53
CA ARG A 800 2.27 -29.73 11.91
C ARG A 800 3.16 -28.54 12.20
N GLY A 801 3.20 -28.11 13.45
CA GLY A 801 3.88 -26.89 13.85
C GLY A 801 4.13 -26.82 15.35
N ILE A 802 4.57 -25.65 15.82
CA ILE A 802 4.72 -25.35 17.25
C ILE A 802 3.71 -24.29 17.63
N ASP A 803 2.95 -24.57 18.68
CA ASP A 803 1.98 -23.67 19.27
C ASP A 803 2.74 -22.79 20.25
N THR A 804 2.72 -21.49 20.02
CA THR A 804 3.53 -20.54 20.78
C THR A 804 2.60 -19.66 21.62
N PRO A 805 2.87 -19.47 22.92
CA PRO A 805 1.95 -18.75 23.80
C PRO A 805 1.64 -17.32 23.31
N GLU A 806 0.37 -16.93 23.35
CA GLU A 806 -0.10 -15.57 23.05
C GLU A 806 0.63 -14.54 23.91
N ALA A 807 0.89 -14.86 25.19
CA ALA A 807 1.63 -14.01 26.12
C ALA A 807 3.04 -13.67 25.60
N TRP A 808 3.73 -14.62 24.96
CA TRP A 808 5.05 -14.39 24.38
C TRP A 808 4.95 -13.47 23.15
N HIS A 809 4.01 -13.72 22.24
CA HIS A 809 3.78 -12.85 21.07
C HIS A 809 3.45 -11.42 21.50
N ARG A 810 2.59 -11.28 22.50
CA ARG A 810 2.22 -10.00 23.08
C ARG A 810 3.44 -9.28 23.65
N GLN A 811 4.31 -9.97 24.39
CA GLN A 811 5.55 -9.39 24.91
C GLN A 811 6.50 -8.94 23.79
N GLN A 812 6.61 -9.69 22.69
CA GLN A 812 7.39 -9.27 21.52
C GLN A 812 6.82 -8.00 20.87
N GLN A 813 5.49 -7.93 20.71
CA GLN A 813 4.83 -6.76 20.17
C GLN A 813 5.02 -5.52 21.06
N ILE A 814 4.98 -5.68 22.40
CA ILE A 814 5.28 -4.59 23.35
C ILE A 814 6.72 -4.09 23.14
N ARG A 815 7.72 -4.99 23.12
CA ARG A 815 9.12 -4.62 22.89
C ARG A 815 9.35 -3.93 21.55
N GLN A 816 8.65 -4.37 20.50
CA GLN A 816 8.70 -3.71 19.19
C GLN A 816 8.02 -2.33 19.23
N SER A 817 6.90 -2.22 19.94
CA SER A 817 6.16 -0.98 20.09
C SER A 817 6.96 0.08 20.83
N GLU A 818 7.65 -0.27 21.92
CA GLU A 818 8.51 0.65 22.70
C GLU A 818 9.62 1.29 21.85
N ARG A 819 10.06 0.61 20.79
CA ARG A 819 11.08 1.08 19.85
C ARG A 819 10.51 1.88 18.68
N THR A 820 9.19 1.88 18.48
CA THR A 820 8.56 2.56 17.35
C THR A 820 8.83 4.08 17.31
N PRO A 821 8.80 4.82 18.44
CA PRO A 821 9.17 6.24 18.44
C PRO A 821 10.61 6.46 17.94
N LEU A 822 11.54 5.57 18.29
CA LEU A 822 12.93 5.64 17.82
C LEU A 822 13.03 5.32 16.31
N ASN A 823 12.33 4.32 15.81
CA ASN A 823 12.27 4.02 14.36
C ASN A 823 11.74 5.21 13.56
N ILE A 824 10.69 5.85 14.05
CA ILE A 824 10.13 7.08 13.45
C ILE A 824 11.15 8.21 13.50
N ALA A 825 11.78 8.47 14.66
CA ALA A 825 12.80 9.51 14.79
C ALA A 825 14.00 9.25 13.85
N ALA A 826 14.44 8.00 13.70
CA ALA A 826 15.47 7.63 12.72
C ALA A 826 15.05 7.93 11.29
N ALA A 827 13.80 7.62 10.91
CA ALA A 827 13.26 7.94 9.58
C ALA A 827 13.18 9.45 9.35
N VAL A 828 12.75 10.24 10.34
CA VAL A 828 12.72 11.71 10.27
C VAL A 828 14.12 12.28 10.07
N LEU A 829 15.11 11.84 10.87
CA LEU A 829 16.48 12.32 10.76
C LEU A 829 17.11 11.95 9.41
N ALA A 830 16.85 10.74 8.90
CA ALA A 830 17.26 10.33 7.56
C ALA A 830 16.61 11.22 6.47
N LEU A 831 15.32 11.52 6.61
CA LEU A 831 14.60 12.42 5.70
C LEU A 831 15.18 13.85 5.75
N VAL A 832 15.54 14.35 6.93
CA VAL A 832 16.19 15.67 7.09
C VAL A 832 17.54 15.70 6.36
N LEU A 833 18.36 14.66 6.51
CA LEU A 833 19.63 14.53 5.78
C LEU A 833 19.39 14.46 4.26
N PHE A 834 18.38 13.71 3.83
CA PHE A 834 18.00 13.60 2.43
C PHE A 834 17.52 14.94 1.86
N ILE A 835 16.63 15.65 2.54
CA ILE A 835 16.16 16.99 2.16
C ILE A 835 17.32 17.98 2.10
N ALA A 836 18.23 17.96 3.08
CA ALA A 836 19.43 18.80 3.09
C ALA A 836 20.29 18.54 1.84
N ALA A 837 20.53 17.27 1.50
CA ALA A 837 21.27 16.88 0.31
C ALA A 837 20.57 17.35 -0.98
N ILE A 838 19.28 17.07 -1.10
CA ILE A 838 18.48 17.35 -2.28
C ILE A 838 18.31 18.86 -2.50
N SER A 839 18.19 19.65 -1.44
CA SER A 839 18.06 21.13 -1.51
C SER A 839 19.24 21.80 -2.23
N SER A 840 20.42 21.18 -2.22
CA SER A 840 21.61 21.68 -2.91
C SER A 840 21.50 21.67 -4.44
N PHE A 841 20.52 20.94 -5.00
CA PHE A 841 20.31 20.83 -6.45
C PHE A 841 19.25 21.78 -7.03
N PHE A 842 18.57 22.59 -6.22
CA PHE A 842 17.46 23.46 -6.66
C PHE A 842 17.76 24.98 -6.67
N GLY A 843 19.01 25.39 -6.46
CA GLY A 843 19.44 26.80 -6.49
C GLY A 843 19.78 27.34 -7.89
N LYS A 844 19.89 28.68 -8.05
CA LYS A 844 20.38 29.34 -9.30
C LYS A 844 21.77 28.86 -9.74
N GLN A 845 22.47 28.17 -8.84
CA GLN A 845 23.83 27.65 -8.96
C GLN A 845 23.84 26.17 -9.41
N ALA A 846 22.68 25.51 -9.56
CA ALA A 846 22.59 24.11 -9.93
C ALA A 846 22.76 23.91 -11.45
N ALA A 847 24.01 23.86 -11.91
CA ALA A 847 24.34 23.55 -13.29
C ALA A 847 24.24 22.04 -13.60
N VAL A 848 23.09 21.41 -13.35
CA VAL A 848 22.85 20.00 -13.75
C VAL A 848 22.45 19.97 -15.22
N ARG A 849 23.31 19.43 -16.08
CA ARG A 849 23.05 19.28 -17.52
C ARG A 849 22.36 17.95 -17.77
N PHE A 850 21.16 18.00 -18.35
CA PHE A 850 20.40 16.80 -18.73
C PHE A 850 20.89 16.27 -20.09
N SER A 851 21.52 15.09 -20.09
CA SER A 851 21.94 14.35 -21.28
C SER A 851 21.49 12.89 -21.22
N ILE A 852 20.64 12.50 -22.17
CA ILE A 852 20.23 11.10 -22.32
C ILE A 852 21.40 10.22 -22.78
N ARG A 853 22.31 10.75 -23.61
CA ARG A 853 23.49 10.01 -24.08
C ARG A 853 24.46 9.68 -22.94
N ALA A 854 24.55 10.54 -21.93
CA ALA A 854 25.33 10.28 -20.72
C ALA A 854 24.68 9.15 -19.90
N ALA A 855 23.36 9.20 -19.73
CA ALA A 855 22.61 8.23 -18.93
C ALA A 855 22.33 6.89 -19.61
N LEU A 856 22.37 6.81 -20.95
CA LEU A 856 21.90 5.65 -21.71
C LEU A 856 22.59 4.34 -21.29
N PRO A 857 23.92 4.24 -21.11
CA PRO A 857 24.53 2.98 -20.66
C PRO A 857 24.10 2.56 -19.26
N TRP A 858 23.93 3.51 -18.34
CA TRP A 858 23.44 3.25 -16.99
C TRP A 858 21.99 2.77 -17.00
N MET A 859 21.14 3.44 -17.79
CA MET A 859 19.75 3.05 -18.02
C MET A 859 19.66 1.67 -18.66
N ALA A 860 20.50 1.36 -19.66
CA ALA A 860 20.50 0.07 -20.34
C ALA A 860 20.90 -1.07 -19.38
N VAL A 861 21.96 -0.90 -18.59
CA VAL A 861 22.41 -1.90 -17.62
C VAL A 861 21.39 -2.09 -16.49
N ILE A 862 21.02 -1.02 -15.78
CA ILE A 862 20.08 -1.14 -14.66
C ILE A 862 18.72 -1.62 -15.18
N GLY A 863 18.25 -1.05 -16.29
CA GLY A 863 16.97 -1.39 -16.90
C GLY A 863 16.89 -2.83 -17.39
N SER A 864 17.94 -3.36 -18.02
CA SER A 864 17.99 -4.78 -18.40
C SER A 864 18.02 -5.69 -17.17
N GLY A 865 18.70 -5.30 -16.09
CA GLY A 865 18.63 -6.00 -14.81
C GLY A 865 17.21 -6.07 -14.25
N TYR A 866 16.43 -4.99 -14.29
CA TYR A 866 15.02 -5.02 -13.88
C TYR A 866 14.13 -5.82 -14.84
N LEU A 867 14.27 -5.60 -16.15
CA LEU A 867 13.43 -6.23 -17.17
C LEU A 867 13.65 -7.74 -17.23
N LEU A 868 14.89 -8.18 -17.42
CA LEU A 868 15.22 -9.58 -17.64
C LEU A 868 14.99 -10.42 -16.37
N VAL A 869 15.35 -9.89 -15.19
CA VAL A 869 15.07 -10.58 -13.94
C VAL A 869 13.57 -10.66 -13.69
N GLY A 870 12.80 -9.60 -14.00
CA GLY A 870 11.34 -9.65 -13.95
C GLY A 870 10.75 -10.74 -14.84
N LEU A 871 11.28 -10.91 -16.07
CA LEU A 871 10.88 -12.00 -16.96
C LEU A 871 11.26 -13.39 -16.43
N LEU A 872 12.46 -13.53 -15.84
CA LEU A 872 12.93 -14.78 -15.25
C LEU A 872 12.14 -15.19 -13.99
N TRP A 873 11.57 -14.21 -13.28
CA TRP A 873 10.68 -14.35 -12.12
C TRP A 873 9.18 -14.34 -12.49
N LEU A 874 8.83 -14.41 -13.76
CA LEU A 874 7.44 -14.27 -14.21
C LEU A 874 6.55 -15.38 -13.62
N GLU A 875 7.01 -16.62 -13.55
CA GLU A 875 6.18 -17.72 -13.07
C GLU A 875 5.89 -17.70 -11.56
N PRO A 876 6.86 -17.44 -10.67
CA PRO A 876 6.54 -17.16 -9.28
C PRO A 876 5.56 -16.00 -9.11
N THR A 877 5.60 -15.01 -10.00
CA THR A 877 4.61 -13.94 -10.05
C THR A 877 3.23 -14.47 -10.47
N MET A 878 3.18 -15.37 -11.47
CA MET A 878 1.95 -16.02 -11.95
C MET A 878 1.31 -16.96 -10.91
N ALA A 879 2.08 -17.52 -9.97
CA ALA A 879 1.55 -18.33 -8.87
C ALA A 879 0.58 -17.55 -7.95
N HIS A 880 0.60 -16.22 -8.02
CA HIS A 880 -0.29 -15.33 -7.27
C HIS A 880 -1.48 -14.83 -8.10
N PHE A 881 -1.70 -15.37 -9.30
CA PHE A 881 -2.86 -15.00 -10.11
C PHE A 881 -4.14 -15.49 -9.46
N ASP A 882 -5.17 -14.65 -9.53
CA ASP A 882 -6.49 -14.98 -9.02
C ASP A 882 -7.24 -15.79 -10.09
N ALA A 883 -7.70 -16.99 -9.72
CA ALA A 883 -8.45 -17.87 -10.60
C ALA A 883 -9.79 -17.25 -11.07
N LEU A 884 -10.30 -16.23 -10.36
CA LEU A 884 -11.49 -15.47 -10.74
C LEU A 884 -11.26 -14.55 -11.96
N GLY A 885 -10.01 -14.22 -12.27
CA GLY A 885 -9.66 -13.38 -13.42
C GLY A 885 -9.14 -14.18 -14.61
N SER A 886 -9.35 -13.68 -15.83
CA SER A 886 -8.70 -14.25 -17.03
C SER A 886 -7.17 -14.23 -16.91
N TRP A 887 -6.53 -15.37 -17.17
CA TRP A 887 -5.07 -15.52 -17.10
C TRP A 887 -4.32 -14.57 -18.03
N SER A 888 -4.75 -14.47 -19.30
CA SER A 888 -4.09 -13.63 -20.31
C SER A 888 -4.20 -12.15 -19.96
N ALA A 889 -5.33 -11.74 -19.39
CA ALA A 889 -5.53 -10.38 -18.95
C ALA A 889 -4.65 -10.02 -17.74
N GLN A 890 -4.52 -10.93 -16.76
CA GLN A 890 -3.61 -10.75 -15.63
C GLN A 890 -2.14 -10.68 -16.07
N LEU A 891 -1.73 -11.56 -16.99
CA LEU A 891 -0.39 -11.50 -17.58
C LEU A 891 -0.15 -10.17 -18.29
N ALA A 892 -1.11 -9.67 -19.08
CA ALA A 892 -0.99 -8.38 -19.74
C ALA A 892 -0.85 -7.23 -18.72
N VAL A 893 -1.59 -7.27 -17.61
CA VAL A 893 -1.48 -6.29 -16.52
C VAL A 893 -0.11 -6.36 -15.85
N VAL A 894 0.40 -7.56 -15.55
CA VAL A 894 1.75 -7.72 -14.96
C VAL A 894 2.80 -7.15 -15.89
N VAL A 895 2.79 -7.53 -17.17
CA VAL A 895 3.73 -7.02 -18.18
C VAL A 895 3.64 -5.50 -18.27
N LEU A 896 2.43 -4.94 -18.38
CA LEU A 896 2.22 -3.50 -18.43
C LEU A 896 2.75 -2.81 -17.17
N SER A 897 2.43 -3.32 -15.99
CA SER A 897 2.86 -2.76 -14.70
C SER A 897 4.37 -2.84 -14.51
N SER A 898 5.00 -3.93 -14.97
CA SER A 898 6.46 -4.08 -14.98
C SER A 898 7.13 -3.09 -15.93
N LEU A 899 6.57 -2.86 -17.12
CA LEU A 899 7.08 -1.87 -18.07
C LEU A 899 6.91 -0.44 -17.54
N VAL A 900 5.79 -0.12 -16.89
CA VAL A 900 5.56 1.17 -16.22
C VAL A 900 6.58 1.38 -15.10
N SER A 901 6.73 0.39 -14.22
CA SER A 901 7.70 0.43 -13.12
C SER A 901 9.13 0.58 -13.63
N LEU A 902 9.49 -0.14 -14.69
CA LEU A 902 10.77 -0.01 -15.38
C LEU A 902 10.96 1.42 -15.90
N ALA A 903 9.95 2.01 -16.55
CA ALA A 903 10.04 3.38 -17.03
C ALA A 903 10.28 4.39 -15.89
N PHE A 904 9.65 4.21 -14.73
CA PHE A 904 9.90 5.02 -13.53
C PHE A 904 11.32 4.82 -12.99
N VAL A 905 11.78 3.58 -12.86
CA VAL A 905 13.17 3.28 -12.44
C VAL A 905 14.17 3.92 -13.39
N LEU A 906 13.96 3.79 -14.70
CA LEU A 906 14.82 4.40 -15.72
C LEU A 906 14.81 5.92 -15.64
N ALA A 907 13.68 6.53 -15.29
CA ALA A 907 13.58 7.96 -15.09
C ALA A 907 14.34 8.43 -13.83
N VAL A 908 14.26 7.67 -12.74
CA VAL A 908 15.06 7.92 -11.52
C VAL A 908 16.55 7.78 -11.83
N VAL A 909 16.97 6.69 -12.48
CA VAL A 909 18.36 6.49 -12.94
C VAL A 909 18.80 7.67 -13.81
N PHE A 910 17.98 8.08 -14.77
CA PHE A 910 18.26 9.23 -15.62
C PHE A 910 18.57 10.48 -14.80
N LEU A 911 17.75 10.82 -13.79
CA LEU A 911 17.95 11.99 -12.93
C LEU A 911 19.22 11.87 -12.07
N LEU A 912 19.43 10.72 -11.41
CA LEU A 912 20.58 10.48 -10.53
C LEU A 912 21.90 10.57 -11.31
N VAL A 913 21.92 10.02 -12.53
CA VAL A 913 23.11 10.05 -13.39
C VAL A 913 23.48 11.49 -13.77
N GLN A 914 22.53 12.41 -13.94
CA GLN A 914 22.89 13.80 -14.26
C GLN A 914 23.73 14.46 -13.15
N VAL A 915 23.51 14.08 -11.90
CA VAL A 915 24.31 14.56 -10.76
C VAL A 915 25.72 13.98 -10.82
N LEU A 916 25.86 12.68 -11.10
CA LEU A 916 27.16 12.01 -11.25
C LEU A 916 28.03 12.69 -12.32
N TYR A 917 27.44 13.06 -13.46
CA TYR A 917 28.16 13.72 -14.56
C TYR A 917 28.37 15.22 -14.35
N SER A 918 27.86 15.77 -13.23
CA SER A 918 28.18 17.14 -12.79
C SER A 918 29.40 17.21 -11.88
N LEU A 919 29.99 16.07 -11.50
CA LEU A 919 31.17 16.01 -10.65
C LEU A 919 32.45 16.33 -11.44
N PRO A 920 33.38 17.13 -10.90
CA PRO A 920 34.64 17.42 -11.56
C PRO A 920 35.50 16.16 -11.67
N VAL A 921 36.17 15.99 -12.81
CA VAL A 921 37.11 14.90 -13.07
C VAL A 921 38.52 15.46 -13.10
N SER A 922 39.38 15.04 -12.16
CA SER A 922 40.81 15.39 -12.19
C SER A 922 41.51 14.87 -13.47
N PRO A 923 42.66 15.44 -13.88
CA PRO A 923 43.38 15.02 -15.08
C PRO A 923 43.68 13.51 -15.14
N ALA A 924 43.79 12.97 -16.35
CA ALA A 924 43.83 11.54 -16.70
C ALA A 924 44.81 10.64 -15.88
N GLY A 925 45.83 11.21 -15.24
CA GLY A 925 46.75 10.47 -14.35
C GLY A 925 46.12 9.92 -13.07
N ASN A 926 45.04 10.53 -12.55
CA ASN A 926 44.35 10.07 -11.33
C ASN A 926 43.35 8.93 -11.59
N ALA A 927 42.85 8.77 -12.82
CA ALA A 927 41.85 7.74 -13.16
C ALA A 927 42.39 6.31 -13.02
N ARG A 928 43.67 6.07 -13.39
CA ARG A 928 44.32 4.76 -13.20
C ARG A 928 44.56 4.43 -11.72
N ARG A 929 44.79 5.45 -10.89
CA ARG A 929 44.96 5.31 -9.43
C ARG A 929 43.63 5.13 -8.68
N ALA A 930 42.50 5.44 -9.31
CA ALA A 930 41.19 5.35 -8.68
C ALA A 930 40.76 3.92 -8.36
N TRP A 931 41.07 2.96 -9.24
CA TRP A 931 40.76 1.54 -9.06
C TRP A 931 41.38 0.91 -7.81
N PRO A 932 42.72 0.92 -7.63
CA PRO A 932 43.34 0.29 -6.47
C PRO A 932 42.91 0.95 -5.15
N ILE A 933 42.71 2.27 -5.12
CA ILE A 933 42.25 2.99 -3.92
C ILE A 933 40.79 2.66 -3.61
N GLY A 934 39.89 2.80 -4.60
CA GLY A 934 38.46 2.54 -4.40
C GLY A 934 38.17 1.08 -4.05
N PHE A 935 38.92 0.14 -4.64
CA PHE A 935 38.85 -1.28 -4.33
C PHE A 935 39.28 -1.58 -2.90
N ALA A 936 40.45 -1.06 -2.49
CA ALA A 936 40.95 -1.24 -1.12
C ALA A 936 39.97 -0.68 -0.07
N LEU A 937 39.40 0.51 -0.31
CA LEU A 937 38.42 1.12 0.58
C LEU A 937 37.12 0.31 0.66
N ALA A 938 36.59 -0.15 -0.48
CA ALA A 938 35.36 -0.94 -0.51
C ALA A 938 35.52 -2.30 0.19
N ILE A 939 36.64 -3.00 -0.06
CA ILE A 939 36.96 -4.27 0.61
C ILE A 939 37.14 -4.07 2.11
N ALA A 940 37.84 -3.01 2.53
CA ALA A 940 38.02 -2.73 3.94
C ALA A 940 36.69 -2.44 4.65
N LEU A 941 35.81 -1.62 4.05
CA LEU A 941 34.50 -1.33 4.61
C LEU A 941 33.62 -2.58 4.71
N THR A 942 33.49 -3.31 3.60
CA THR A 942 32.66 -4.53 3.54
C THR A 942 33.21 -5.61 4.46
N GLY A 943 34.53 -5.80 4.47
CA GLY A 943 35.20 -6.81 5.28
C GLY A 943 35.16 -6.53 6.77
N VAL A 944 35.36 -5.27 7.19
CA VAL A 944 35.19 -4.89 8.59
C VAL A 944 33.72 -5.03 9.01
N GLU A 945 32.77 -4.59 8.18
CA GLU A 945 31.35 -4.76 8.47
C GLU A 945 30.98 -6.25 8.61
N ALA A 946 31.46 -7.09 7.70
CA ALA A 946 31.24 -8.54 7.75
C ALA A 946 31.87 -9.18 8.99
N ALA A 947 33.10 -8.83 9.35
CA ALA A 947 33.78 -9.32 10.54
C ALA A 947 33.08 -8.92 11.84
N VAL A 948 32.63 -7.66 11.92
CA VAL A 948 31.91 -7.17 13.09
C VAL A 948 30.56 -7.88 13.21
N ARG A 949 29.82 -8.03 12.10
CA ARG A 949 28.54 -8.75 12.12
C ARG A 949 28.69 -10.22 12.45
N SER A 950 29.76 -10.87 11.99
CA SER A 950 29.95 -12.29 12.24
C SER A 950 30.10 -12.56 13.73
N VAL A 951 30.73 -11.68 14.52
CA VAL A 951 30.94 -11.91 15.96
C VAL A 951 29.78 -11.49 16.85
N ILE A 952 28.79 -10.75 16.34
CA ILE A 952 27.65 -10.26 17.12
C ILE A 952 26.52 -11.31 17.11
N PRO A 953 26.04 -11.77 18.29
CA PRO A 953 24.87 -12.66 18.37
C PRO A 953 23.61 -12.00 17.80
N VAL A 954 22.75 -12.78 17.17
CA VAL A 954 21.46 -12.33 16.62
C VAL A 954 20.29 -12.92 17.40
N SER A 955 19.24 -12.14 17.59
CA SER A 955 18.04 -12.52 18.35
C SER A 955 17.01 -13.34 17.53
N TYR A 956 17.32 -13.62 16.26
CA TYR A 956 16.44 -14.35 15.34
C TYR A 956 17.21 -15.47 14.63
N PRO A 957 16.53 -16.59 14.28
CA PRO A 957 17.17 -17.66 13.55
C PRO A 957 17.59 -17.16 12.16
N PRO A 958 18.80 -17.48 11.69
CA PRO A 958 19.24 -17.09 10.37
C PRO A 958 18.32 -17.72 9.32
N ALA A 959 17.69 -16.89 8.47
CA ALA A 959 16.84 -17.36 7.40
C ALA A 959 17.68 -18.11 6.35
N ASN A 960 17.11 -19.19 5.81
CA ASN A 960 17.68 -19.87 4.66
C ASN A 960 17.66 -18.93 3.44
N TYR A 961 18.64 -19.07 2.54
CA TYR A 961 18.74 -18.21 1.36
C TYR A 961 18.68 -19.04 0.08
N ILE A 962 17.52 -19.06 -0.56
CA ILE A 962 17.31 -19.85 -1.80
C ILE A 962 17.88 -19.12 -3.03
N GLY A 963 18.11 -17.82 -2.91
CA GLY A 963 18.57 -16.97 -4.01
C GLY A 963 17.61 -17.00 -5.20
N ASP A 964 18.18 -17.00 -6.40
CA ASP A 964 17.45 -16.97 -7.68
C ASP A 964 17.20 -18.37 -8.28
N TYR A 965 17.40 -19.44 -7.50
CA TYR A 965 17.21 -20.83 -7.94
C TYR A 965 15.80 -21.19 -8.47
N PRO A 966 14.71 -20.57 -7.99
CA PRO A 966 13.36 -20.85 -8.51
C PRO A 966 13.07 -20.28 -9.89
N THR A 967 13.98 -19.48 -10.46
CA THR A 967 13.78 -18.88 -11.78
C THR A 967 14.00 -19.88 -12.91
N TRP A 968 13.52 -19.54 -14.11
CA TRP A 968 13.70 -20.36 -15.31
C TRP A 968 15.17 -20.64 -15.65
N ILE A 969 16.05 -19.66 -15.40
CA ILE A 969 17.49 -19.76 -15.69
C ILE A 969 18.28 -19.18 -14.51
N PRO A 970 18.51 -19.95 -13.43
CA PRO A 970 19.07 -19.45 -12.17
C PRO A 970 20.42 -18.73 -12.32
N TRP A 971 21.33 -19.29 -13.10
CA TRP A 971 22.66 -18.72 -13.30
C TRP A 971 22.60 -17.35 -13.99
N LEU A 972 21.68 -17.18 -14.95
CA LEU A 972 21.49 -15.91 -15.66
C LEU A 972 20.85 -14.88 -14.75
N THR A 973 19.84 -15.28 -13.96
CA THR A 973 19.22 -14.40 -12.98
C THR A 973 20.23 -13.92 -11.96
N ALA A 974 21.08 -14.81 -11.43
CA ALA A 974 22.12 -14.47 -10.46
C ALA A 974 23.14 -13.45 -11.01
N ILE A 975 23.42 -13.47 -12.31
CA ILE A 975 24.29 -12.48 -12.98
C ILE A 975 23.61 -11.13 -13.14
N LEU A 976 22.34 -11.11 -13.52
CA LEU A 976 21.60 -9.90 -13.90
C LEU A 976 21.00 -9.17 -12.68
N ASN A 977 20.60 -9.90 -11.64
CA ASN A 977 19.96 -9.33 -10.46
C ASN A 977 20.84 -8.30 -9.74
N PRO A 978 22.17 -8.53 -9.58
CA PRO A 978 23.08 -7.51 -9.07
C PRO A 978 23.14 -6.21 -9.86
N TRP A 979 22.78 -6.18 -11.15
CA TRP A 979 22.82 -4.94 -11.94
C TRP A 979 21.85 -3.89 -11.37
N LYS A 980 20.77 -4.32 -10.70
CA LYS A 980 19.83 -3.45 -9.99
C LYS A 980 20.48 -2.70 -8.83
N SER A 981 21.50 -3.28 -8.18
CA SER A 981 22.18 -2.69 -7.01
C SER A 981 22.93 -1.40 -7.35
N LEU A 982 23.30 -1.19 -8.62
CA LEU A 982 23.91 0.05 -9.11
C LEU A 982 23.01 1.27 -8.90
N LEU A 983 21.68 1.10 -8.83
CA LEU A 983 20.75 2.17 -8.45
C LEU A 983 21.03 2.66 -7.03
N GLY A 984 21.24 1.76 -6.07
CA GLY A 984 21.60 2.09 -4.69
C GLY A 984 22.94 2.83 -4.63
N SER A 985 23.92 2.40 -5.42
CA SER A 985 25.22 3.08 -5.56
C SER A 985 25.07 4.51 -6.08
N LEU A 986 24.19 4.74 -7.07
CA LEU A 986 23.87 6.09 -7.57
C LEU A 986 23.19 6.95 -6.49
N VAL A 987 22.22 6.40 -5.76
CA VAL A 987 21.53 7.12 -4.67
C VAL A 987 22.52 7.56 -3.59
N LEU A 988 23.40 6.67 -3.13
CA LEU A 988 24.44 6.99 -2.14
C LEU A 988 25.38 8.09 -2.63
N LEU A 989 25.79 8.03 -3.90
CA LEU A 989 26.66 9.04 -4.49
C LEU A 989 25.98 10.41 -4.60
N VAL A 990 24.70 10.44 -4.99
CA VAL A 990 23.90 11.68 -5.05
C VAL A 990 23.69 12.25 -3.66
N LEU A 991 23.38 11.41 -2.66
CA LEU A 991 23.27 11.82 -1.26
C LEU A 991 24.57 12.45 -0.76
N ALA A 992 25.70 11.77 -0.94
CA ALA A 992 27.02 12.27 -0.53
C ALA A 992 27.41 13.56 -1.27
N THR A 993 27.10 13.66 -2.56
CA THR A 993 27.33 14.87 -3.36
C THR A 993 26.49 16.04 -2.84
N GLY A 994 25.20 15.79 -2.59
CA GLY A 994 24.29 16.82 -2.10
C GLY A 994 24.67 17.31 -0.70
N LEU A 995 24.99 16.40 0.21
CA LEU A 995 25.47 16.75 1.55
C LEU A 995 26.80 17.50 1.49
N SER A 996 27.72 17.10 0.62
CA SER A 996 29.00 17.81 0.41
C SER A 996 28.80 19.26 -0.01
N ARG A 997 27.86 19.52 -0.95
CA ARG A 997 27.48 20.87 -1.39
C ARG A 997 26.74 21.66 -0.31
N PHE A 998 25.85 21.00 0.43
CA PHE A 998 25.08 21.63 1.49
C PHE A 998 25.96 22.12 2.65
N THR A 999 26.99 21.35 3.00
CA THR A 999 27.89 21.56 4.14
C THR A 999 29.08 22.48 3.85
N HIS A 1000 28.93 23.44 2.93
CA HIS A 1000 29.97 24.42 2.55
C HIS A 1000 30.22 25.51 3.62
N THR A 1001 29.55 25.47 4.77
CA THR A 1001 29.86 26.34 5.92
C THR A 1001 30.07 25.47 7.15
N ALA A 1002 30.95 25.90 8.06
CA ALA A 1002 31.22 25.19 9.31
C ALA A 1002 29.93 24.92 10.10
N LYS A 1003 29.01 25.91 10.15
CA LYS A 1003 27.69 25.77 10.80
C LYS A 1003 26.87 24.62 10.21
N ARG A 1004 26.76 24.53 8.88
CA ARG A 1004 26.01 23.46 8.22
C ARG A 1004 26.69 22.10 8.34
N TRP A 1005 28.03 22.08 8.37
CA TRP A 1005 28.77 20.85 8.61
C TRP A 1005 28.51 20.29 10.01
N TRP A 1006 28.62 21.12 11.06
CA TRP A 1006 28.31 20.72 12.43
C TRP A 1006 26.84 20.31 12.60
N LEU A 1007 25.90 20.98 11.90
CA LEU A 1007 24.50 20.57 11.87
C LEU A 1007 24.32 19.16 11.29
N VAL A 1008 24.88 18.88 10.11
CA VAL A 1008 24.77 17.56 9.47
C VAL A 1008 25.44 16.48 10.31
N MET A 1009 26.61 16.77 10.91
CA MET A 1009 27.27 15.84 11.82
C MET A 1009 26.45 15.57 13.08
N GLY A 1010 25.87 16.61 13.69
CA GLY A 1010 24.98 16.46 14.84
C GLY A 1010 23.77 15.59 14.50
N VAL A 1011 23.09 15.87 13.39
CA VAL A 1011 21.94 15.06 12.92
C VAL A 1011 22.36 13.62 12.63
N ALA A 1012 23.51 13.40 11.99
CA ALA A 1012 24.03 12.06 11.70
C ALA A 1012 24.39 11.26 12.96
N LEU A 1013 24.98 11.91 13.97
CA LEU A 1013 25.30 11.26 15.25
C LEU A 1013 24.04 10.90 16.04
N VAL A 1014 23.04 11.78 16.06
CA VAL A 1014 21.74 11.46 16.66
C VAL A 1014 21.06 10.35 15.88
N TRP A 1015 21.12 10.38 14.53
CA TRP A 1015 20.58 9.31 13.69
C TRP A 1015 21.24 7.97 14.02
N LEU A 1016 22.57 7.92 14.18
CA LEU A 1016 23.31 6.73 14.58
C LEU A 1016 22.82 6.17 15.91
N ALA A 1017 22.71 7.02 16.95
CA ALA A 1017 22.27 6.60 18.26
C ALA A 1017 20.83 6.07 18.21
N VAL A 1018 19.91 6.85 17.61
CA VAL A 1018 18.48 6.53 17.55
C VAL A 1018 18.22 5.27 16.73
N THR A 1019 18.83 5.14 15.54
CA THR A 1019 18.62 3.95 14.70
C THR A 1019 19.19 2.67 15.33
N SER A 1020 20.23 2.79 16.16
CA SER A 1020 20.82 1.63 16.86
C SER A 1020 19.93 1.19 18.02
N LEU A 1021 19.43 2.15 18.81
CA LEU A 1021 18.52 1.90 19.92
C LEU A 1021 17.13 1.42 19.47
N ALA A 1022 16.75 1.67 18.21
CA ALA A 1022 15.47 1.27 17.66
C ALA A 1022 15.39 -0.22 17.26
N GLN A 1023 16.50 -0.95 17.32
CA GLN A 1023 16.60 -2.35 16.88
C GLN A 1023 16.78 -3.30 18.08
N THR A 1024 16.42 -4.58 17.90
CA THR A 1024 16.63 -5.61 18.93
C THR A 1024 18.12 -5.84 19.19
N ASP A 1025 18.88 -6.05 18.13
CA ASP A 1025 20.32 -6.31 18.21
C ASP A 1025 21.09 -4.98 18.11
N ILE A 1026 21.11 -4.20 19.20
CA ILE A 1026 21.65 -2.83 19.24
C ILE A 1026 23.08 -2.77 18.70
N LEU A 1027 23.95 -3.73 19.06
CA LEU A 1027 25.35 -3.75 18.59
C LEU A 1027 25.44 -4.01 17.08
N ALA A 1028 24.63 -4.92 16.53
CA ALA A 1028 24.60 -5.20 15.10
C ALA A 1028 24.05 -4.00 14.32
N ALA A 1029 23.01 -3.36 14.85
CA ALA A 1029 22.43 -2.14 14.30
C ALA A 1029 23.41 -0.96 14.34
N LEU A 1030 24.15 -0.80 15.44
CA LEU A 1030 25.20 0.21 15.59
C LEU A 1030 26.32 -0.01 14.57
N ALA A 1031 26.80 -1.25 14.43
CA ALA A 1031 27.82 -1.60 13.45
C ALA A 1031 27.37 -1.27 12.02
N LYS A 1032 26.16 -1.67 11.62
CA LYS A 1032 25.58 -1.38 10.30
C LYS A 1032 25.42 0.13 10.06
N SER A 1033 24.91 0.85 11.05
CA SER A 1033 24.61 2.28 10.93
C SER A 1033 25.88 3.11 10.92
N LEU A 1034 26.89 2.72 11.71
CA LEU A 1034 28.22 3.29 11.68
C LEU A 1034 28.89 3.03 10.33
N ALA A 1035 28.84 1.80 9.80
CA ALA A 1035 29.36 1.47 8.48
C ALA A 1035 28.72 2.34 7.38
N THR A 1036 27.41 2.58 7.48
CA THR A 1036 26.68 3.49 6.58
C THR A 1036 27.20 4.93 6.67
N LEU A 1037 27.35 5.47 7.89
CA LEU A 1037 27.87 6.83 8.09
C LEU A 1037 29.33 6.98 7.65
N VAL A 1038 30.18 6.00 7.94
CA VAL A 1038 31.56 5.97 7.50
C VAL A 1038 31.62 5.95 5.97
N THR A 1039 30.78 5.13 5.32
CA THR A 1039 30.67 5.08 3.86
C THR A 1039 30.27 6.44 3.28
N VAL A 1040 29.20 7.07 3.78
CA VAL A 1040 28.76 8.40 3.32
C VAL A 1040 29.82 9.48 3.60
N GLY A 1041 30.45 9.44 4.78
CA GLY A 1041 31.52 10.36 5.17
C GLY A 1041 32.76 10.25 4.28
N LEU A 1042 33.19 9.02 3.95
CA LEU A 1042 34.28 8.75 3.01
C LEU A 1042 33.93 9.26 1.61
N LEU A 1043 32.72 9.00 1.13
CA LEU A 1043 32.25 9.54 -0.16
C LEU A 1043 32.29 11.07 -0.17
N MET A 1044 31.81 11.72 0.89
CA MET A 1044 31.88 13.18 1.04
C MET A 1044 33.34 13.68 1.02
N ALA A 1045 34.25 13.02 1.73
CA ALA A 1045 35.66 13.39 1.79
C ALA A 1045 36.33 13.26 0.41
N LEU A 1046 36.08 12.17 -0.30
CA LEU A 1046 36.59 11.94 -1.66
C LEU A 1046 36.06 12.98 -2.65
N ILE A 1047 34.76 13.32 -2.57
CA ILE A 1047 34.15 14.34 -3.43
C ILE A 1047 34.77 15.73 -3.17
N ARG A 1048 35.00 16.10 -1.90
CA ARG A 1048 35.63 17.40 -1.53
C ARG A 1048 37.09 17.53 -1.92
N ARG A 1049 37.79 16.41 -2.11
CA ARG A 1049 39.20 16.36 -2.57
C ARG A 1049 39.33 16.14 -4.08
N GLU A 1050 38.23 16.31 -4.82
CA GLU A 1050 38.17 16.10 -6.27
C GLU A 1050 38.49 14.65 -6.72
N GLN A 1051 38.37 13.68 -5.81
CA GLN A 1051 38.58 12.25 -6.06
C GLN A 1051 37.26 11.51 -6.36
N ALA A 1052 36.35 12.13 -7.12
CA ALA A 1052 35.05 11.54 -7.48
C ALA A 1052 35.18 10.20 -8.22
N ALA A 1053 36.28 10.00 -8.97
CA ALA A 1053 36.58 8.72 -9.61
C ALA A 1053 36.80 7.59 -8.59
N VAL A 1054 37.48 7.87 -7.46
CA VAL A 1054 37.67 6.90 -6.36
C VAL A 1054 36.32 6.59 -5.71
N ALA A 1055 35.50 7.61 -5.46
CA ALA A 1055 34.17 7.46 -4.87
C ALA A 1055 33.25 6.57 -5.73
N LEU A 1056 33.26 6.78 -7.06
CA LEU A 1056 32.48 5.96 -8.00
C LEU A 1056 32.95 4.51 -8.02
N VAL A 1057 34.26 4.27 -8.08
CA VAL A 1057 34.83 2.91 -8.00
C VAL A 1057 34.43 2.26 -6.68
N MET A 1058 34.55 2.97 -5.56
CA MET A 1058 34.25 2.44 -4.23
C MET A 1058 32.80 1.91 -4.15
N VAL A 1059 31.80 2.68 -4.61
CA VAL A 1059 30.39 2.23 -4.59
C VAL A 1059 30.07 1.14 -5.60
N MET A 1060 30.81 1.07 -6.72
CA MET A 1060 30.69 -0.02 -7.71
C MET A 1060 31.29 -1.32 -7.16
N VAL A 1061 32.49 -1.26 -6.56
CA VAL A 1061 33.13 -2.42 -5.93
C VAL A 1061 32.30 -2.90 -4.74
N ASN A 1062 31.73 -2.00 -3.93
CA ASN A 1062 30.81 -2.39 -2.86
C ASN A 1062 29.58 -3.16 -3.41
N ALA A 1063 29.01 -2.71 -4.52
CA ALA A 1063 27.93 -3.44 -5.20
C ALA A 1063 28.37 -4.82 -5.70
N MET A 1064 29.61 -4.94 -6.21
CA MET A 1064 30.20 -6.23 -6.59
C MET A 1064 30.43 -7.16 -5.40
N LEU A 1065 30.96 -6.67 -4.28
CA LEU A 1065 31.21 -7.49 -3.10
C LEU A 1065 29.90 -8.02 -2.50
N ASN A 1066 28.83 -7.23 -2.55
CA ASN A 1066 27.51 -7.66 -2.10
C ASN A 1066 26.94 -8.83 -2.93
N THR A 1067 27.45 -9.10 -4.15
CA THR A 1067 27.01 -10.28 -4.93
C THR A 1067 27.58 -11.58 -4.38
N LEU A 1068 28.65 -11.53 -3.58
CA LEU A 1068 29.23 -12.71 -2.95
C LEU A 1068 28.27 -13.34 -1.93
N TRP A 1069 27.25 -12.62 -1.46
CA TRP A 1069 26.18 -13.21 -0.66
C TRP A 1069 25.40 -14.30 -1.41
N VAL A 1070 25.40 -14.31 -2.75
CA VAL A 1070 24.83 -15.43 -3.54
C VAL A 1070 25.52 -16.76 -3.22
N ALA A 1071 26.76 -16.74 -2.75
CA ALA A 1071 27.51 -17.94 -2.42
C ALA A 1071 26.99 -18.66 -1.16
N SER A 1072 26.28 -17.96 -0.27
CA SER A 1072 25.62 -18.58 0.89
C SER A 1072 24.24 -19.15 0.56
N ALA A 1073 23.87 -19.22 -0.72
CA ALA A 1073 22.57 -19.75 -1.12
C ALA A 1073 22.55 -21.29 -1.09
N ASP A 1074 21.42 -21.84 -0.63
CA ASP A 1074 21.22 -23.26 -0.36
C ASP A 1074 20.91 -24.07 -1.64
N TYR A 1075 21.75 -24.00 -2.67
CA TYR A 1075 21.58 -24.77 -3.92
C TYR A 1075 22.93 -25.06 -4.65
N PRO A 1076 23.01 -26.08 -5.53
CA PRO A 1076 24.20 -26.43 -6.29
C PRO A 1076 24.74 -25.27 -7.12
N PHE A 1077 26.06 -25.10 -7.14
CA PHE A 1077 26.73 -24.06 -7.93
C PHE A 1077 26.48 -22.61 -7.48
N ALA A 1078 25.82 -22.36 -6.34
CA ALA A 1078 25.61 -21.02 -5.78
C ALA A 1078 26.91 -20.18 -5.73
N TRP A 1079 27.99 -20.79 -5.28
CA TRP A 1079 29.35 -20.23 -5.32
C TRP A 1079 29.82 -19.82 -6.71
N PHE A 1080 29.64 -20.70 -7.69
CA PHE A 1080 30.03 -20.43 -9.07
C PHE A 1080 29.20 -19.28 -9.65
N HIS A 1081 27.89 -19.24 -9.38
CA HIS A 1081 27.02 -18.14 -9.79
C HIS A 1081 27.42 -16.81 -9.13
N ALA A 1082 27.77 -16.82 -7.84
CA ALA A 1082 28.24 -15.64 -7.13
C ALA A 1082 29.53 -15.07 -7.74
N LEU A 1083 30.50 -15.93 -8.04
CA LEU A 1083 31.75 -15.54 -8.70
C LEU A 1083 31.50 -14.99 -10.10
N LEU A 1084 30.66 -15.67 -10.89
CA LEU A 1084 30.32 -15.24 -12.24
C LEU A 1084 29.58 -13.89 -12.23
N ALA A 1085 28.63 -13.71 -11.32
CA ALA A 1085 27.91 -12.46 -11.13
C ALA A 1085 28.85 -11.31 -10.73
N MET A 1086 29.78 -11.55 -9.81
CA MET A 1086 30.79 -10.58 -9.39
C MET A 1086 31.69 -10.16 -10.57
N LEU A 1087 32.19 -11.13 -11.35
CA LEU A 1087 33.06 -10.88 -12.50
C LEU A 1087 32.34 -10.09 -13.60
N VAL A 1088 31.11 -10.48 -13.94
CA VAL A 1088 30.30 -9.79 -14.96
C VAL A 1088 29.94 -8.38 -14.50
N LEU A 1089 29.45 -8.21 -13.27
CA LEU A 1089 29.17 -6.87 -12.73
C LEU A 1089 30.42 -5.99 -12.67
N GLY A 1090 31.60 -6.58 -12.42
CA GLY A 1090 32.89 -5.90 -12.50
C GLY A 1090 33.21 -5.39 -13.89
N LEU A 1091 33.08 -6.22 -14.93
CA LEU A 1091 33.28 -5.80 -16.32
C LEU A 1091 32.29 -4.69 -16.72
N VAL A 1092 31.03 -4.83 -16.34
CA VAL A 1092 29.99 -3.81 -16.55
C VAL A 1092 30.36 -2.49 -15.85
N SER A 1093 30.80 -2.56 -14.59
CA SER A 1093 31.23 -1.40 -13.81
C SER A 1093 32.43 -0.69 -14.44
N VAL A 1094 33.42 -1.45 -14.94
CA VAL A 1094 34.56 -0.90 -15.70
C VAL A 1094 34.09 -0.18 -16.97
N GLY A 1095 33.13 -0.76 -17.70
CA GLY A 1095 32.52 -0.14 -18.88
C GLY A 1095 31.82 1.19 -18.55
N LEU A 1096 30.97 1.20 -17.52
CA LEU A 1096 30.27 2.40 -17.06
C LEU A 1096 31.23 3.48 -16.56
N PHE A 1097 32.29 3.09 -15.85
CA PHE A 1097 33.34 3.98 -15.39
C PHE A 1097 34.12 4.63 -16.54
N LYS A 1098 34.53 3.84 -17.54
CA LYS A 1098 35.19 4.36 -18.76
C LYS A 1098 34.29 5.33 -19.52
N HIS A 1099 33.00 5.01 -19.64
CA HIS A 1099 32.01 5.89 -20.28
C HIS A 1099 31.86 7.21 -19.52
N TRP A 1100 31.73 7.16 -18.19
CA TRP A 1100 31.69 8.37 -17.35
C TRP A 1100 32.94 9.25 -17.51
N LEU A 1101 34.14 8.65 -17.49
CA LEU A 1101 35.40 9.37 -17.72
C LEU A 1101 35.45 10.03 -19.11
N ALA A 1102 35.14 9.28 -20.16
CA ALA A 1102 35.21 9.76 -21.53
C ALA A 1102 34.22 10.92 -21.78
N TRP A 1103 33.03 10.86 -21.19
CA TRP A 1103 32.03 11.91 -21.32
C TRP A 1103 32.38 13.15 -20.51
N SER A 1104 32.89 12.97 -19.28
CA SER A 1104 33.27 14.06 -18.39
C SER A 1104 34.52 14.81 -18.87
N ALA A 1105 35.35 14.18 -19.71
CA ALA A 1105 36.51 14.79 -20.34
C ALA A 1105 36.18 15.62 -21.60
N ARG A 1106 34.94 15.58 -22.10
CA ARG A 1106 34.56 16.38 -23.29
C ARG A 1106 34.52 17.87 -22.92
N PRO A 1107 35.10 18.76 -23.76
CA PRO A 1107 34.94 20.19 -23.56
C PRO A 1107 33.45 20.55 -23.56
N ILE A 1108 33.13 21.58 -22.78
CA ILE A 1108 31.80 22.17 -22.73
C ILE A 1108 31.50 22.78 -24.10
N GLU A 1109 30.95 21.99 -25.03
CA GLU A 1109 30.34 22.54 -26.25
C GLU A 1109 28.98 23.14 -25.90
N ASN A 1110 28.72 24.35 -26.42
CA ASN A 1110 27.60 25.23 -26.06
C ASN A 1110 26.23 24.72 -26.55
#